data_AF-A0A5C6E6P7-F1
#
_entry.id   AF-A0A5C6E6P7-F1
#
_cell.length_a   1.000
_cell.length_b   1.000
_cell.length_c   1.000
_cell.angle_alpha   90.00
_cell.angle_beta   90.00
_cell.angle_gamma   90.00
#
_symmetry.space_group_name_H-M   'P 1'
#
loop_
_entity.id
_entity.type
_entity.pdbx_description
1 polymer ?
#
loop_
_entity_poly.entity_id
_entity_poly.type
_entity_poly.pdbx_seq_one_letter_code
_entity_poly.pdbx_strand_id
1 'polypeptide(L)'
;MREGIRVLLRGLLLTIAGICQVQLMAAEGGANLDLYPSVVLSNAQVNMKVYLPDPEDGAYRATRYDWSGMIGSLQYKGHEYFGYWKPSYDPTLGIFGPADTYKTAGLGYDEAKPGETFLRIGVGSIEKEDEPEYDFHNKYKLVDSGTWTIDRGSDWITFTQSIDGDFGYGYVYSKTLKLKEDGFLMKHTLKNTGEKTITTDQYNHNFFMIDNEQCGPAVKISYPFSVSTQDDLKGLMEVNGNTLHFTKAMERGTVFMSLDGYSDKSEDNRFTIENSKSGAGVTVAVDKPVNKLEFWSNGRVICPENTIQLSVEPGQEEVWTADYSLFATQDSNTIHAAKSLPSTTPWDLVALSRQPEYQWADQESPVWSLHYQGEVYKGNPTRVFAYYASPVTLGLERTGGSEGTGEKTFPAVVLVHGGGGMAFKEWAERWAKRGYAAIAMDLGGCGPERRQRLVDGGPGQSDKQKFQAIDQPVEDQWSYHAVANVILAHSLIRRFDEVDASRTAVTGISWGGYLTCIVAGLDSRFKAAVPVYGCGFLHENSMWLDNFAAMNAQQKDKWVQLWDPSMYVGSATMPMFFINGTNDGAYPLDSYAKTYGLVNGKRNFRITVNMRHGHSPGWTPEEIGLFVDQYLKAGTPLPEVLTPEISDGEIRARFKSETALTSATLHYTTGKTPINQLDWQTLPARIEDDMIVSPQPPEKATIWFISVADARRINVSSELVFAKENLASAKPRLIILADMGNEPDEMQQMIHMISCSNEFELEGLIAVTGKYLRPGSRLGEYNWVTHPELYIEIIDAYAKVYKNLQKHADGWPEPDALKKIVAAGQKEYGIADVEEGNSSPGSERIIRALTKDDDRPVWIVVNAGANTLAQALVDYRATHTAEEVEQFVAKLRVFENGSQDNAGAWICSQFPAIHWIRSNYQTYAYGGPSRNNLGPHTWQPYANSTQGQLDWQKEHIINGHGALGAIYPPRLFHAWGDGVINFMEGGGTIPWMGLVNKGLFDVDQPSWGGWSGRFSPEKTQNFWSRHKDIKQDEQEVAPFYTHSEVSDTWTDPQSGTTYSDNYVPVWRWREAMYNDFKCRMDWCVQPYDKANHHPVAAIGQDRSDSIIRITAAPGDTIDLDASNSTDPDQDELLIRWWQYQEAGTYAGSVPISSPENAKTQLTIPSDAGGKQIHIILEIKDKNPIAALFDYRRLVIDVTPVSS
;
A
#
# COMPACT_ATOMS: atom_id res chain seq x y z
N MET A 1 8.69 41.93 -38.01
CA MET A 1 9.02 40.54 -38.44
C MET A 1 9.06 39.51 -37.31
N ARG A 2 9.12 39.89 -36.02
CA ARG A 2 9.11 38.95 -34.87
C ARG A 2 7.75 38.72 -34.19
N GLU A 3 6.69 39.46 -34.54
CA GLU A 3 5.33 39.22 -34.01
C GLU A 3 4.42 38.42 -34.97
N GLY A 4 4.62 38.51 -36.28
CA GLY A 4 3.83 37.75 -37.26
C GLY A 4 4.10 36.24 -37.29
N ILE A 5 5.25 35.78 -36.77
CA ILE A 5 5.62 34.35 -36.73
C ILE A 5 5.06 33.66 -35.47
N ARG A 6 4.75 34.40 -34.40
CA ARG A 6 4.15 33.83 -33.17
C ARG A 6 2.65 33.52 -33.32
N VAL A 7 1.94 34.19 -34.22
CA VAL A 7 0.50 33.97 -34.45
C VAL A 7 0.23 32.81 -35.42
N LEU A 8 1.10 32.58 -36.41
CA LEU A 8 0.95 31.46 -37.35
C LEU A 8 1.32 30.08 -36.77
N LEU A 9 2.24 30.02 -35.80
CA LEU A 9 2.65 28.76 -35.16
C LEU A 9 1.68 28.27 -34.07
N ARG A 10 0.92 29.16 -33.41
CA ARG A 10 -0.17 28.74 -32.50
C ARG A 10 -1.40 28.21 -33.26
N GLY A 11 -1.69 28.74 -34.44
CA GLY A 11 -2.82 28.28 -35.27
C GLY A 11 -2.60 26.94 -35.97
N LEU A 12 -1.36 26.48 -36.14
CA LEU A 12 -1.06 25.21 -36.82
C LEU A 12 -0.85 24.03 -35.85
N LEU A 13 -0.46 24.30 -34.60
CA LEU A 13 -0.27 23.28 -33.54
C LEU A 13 -1.60 22.85 -32.88
N LEU A 14 -2.61 23.72 -32.85
CA LEU A 14 -3.94 23.40 -32.31
C LEU A 14 -4.78 22.51 -33.23
N THR A 15 -4.57 22.58 -34.56
CA THR A 15 -5.37 21.81 -35.53
C THR A 15 -4.85 20.38 -35.74
N ILE A 16 -3.58 20.11 -35.43
CA ILE A 16 -2.98 18.76 -35.55
C ILE A 16 -3.12 17.96 -34.24
N ALA A 17 -3.08 18.63 -33.08
CA ALA A 17 -3.36 18.00 -31.79
C ALA A 17 -4.85 17.61 -31.62
N GLY A 18 -5.77 18.44 -32.12
CA GLY A 18 -7.21 18.17 -32.06
C GLY A 18 -7.70 17.03 -32.97
N ILE A 19 -6.93 16.64 -34.00
CA ILE A 19 -7.31 15.55 -34.92
C ILE A 19 -6.66 14.22 -34.52
N CYS A 20 -5.47 14.23 -33.91
CA CYS A 20 -4.83 12.99 -33.42
C CYS A 20 -5.43 12.44 -32.12
N GLN A 21 -6.10 13.27 -31.30
CA GLN A 21 -6.78 12.78 -30.08
C GLN A 21 -8.12 12.09 -30.35
N VAL A 22 -8.78 12.36 -31.49
CA VAL A 22 -10.09 11.77 -31.79
C VAL A 22 -9.97 10.36 -32.38
N GLN A 23 -8.78 9.94 -32.83
CA GLN A 23 -8.58 8.64 -33.50
C GLN A 23 -7.82 7.58 -32.71
N LEU A 24 -7.33 7.87 -31.49
CA LEU A 24 -6.72 6.85 -30.61
C LEU A 24 -7.65 6.32 -29.50
N MET A 25 -8.85 6.90 -29.30
CA MET A 25 -9.76 6.52 -28.20
C MET A 25 -10.76 5.39 -28.52
N ALA A 26 -10.55 4.64 -29.61
CA ALA A 26 -11.52 3.64 -30.08
C ALA A 26 -11.26 2.21 -29.60
N ALA A 27 -10.29 1.96 -28.71
CA ALA A 27 -9.95 0.62 -28.25
C ALA A 27 -9.58 0.60 -26.76
N GLU A 28 -10.57 0.77 -25.88
CA GLU A 28 -10.64 0.38 -24.46
C GLU A 28 -11.77 1.18 -23.79
N GLY A 29 -12.96 0.58 -23.70
CA GLY A 29 -14.20 1.31 -23.37
C GLY A 29 -14.49 1.41 -21.88
N GLY A 30 -13.82 2.32 -21.18
CA GLY A 30 -14.21 2.79 -19.84
C GLY A 30 -13.63 4.18 -19.58
N ALA A 31 -14.46 5.15 -19.21
CA ALA A 31 -13.98 6.50 -18.93
C ALA A 31 -13.32 6.59 -17.55
N ASN A 32 -12.10 7.14 -17.47
CA ASN A 32 -11.44 7.45 -16.20
C ASN A 32 -12.01 8.77 -15.62
N LEU A 33 -12.98 8.66 -14.72
CA LEU A 33 -13.71 9.78 -14.13
C LEU A 33 -13.08 10.34 -12.84
N ASP A 34 -11.93 9.79 -12.42
CA ASP A 34 -11.18 10.26 -11.24
C ASP A 34 -10.23 11.42 -11.55
N LEU A 35 -10.10 11.78 -12.83
CA LEU A 35 -9.31 12.92 -13.30
C LEU A 35 -10.00 14.27 -13.06
N TYR A 36 -11.31 14.29 -12.77
CA TYR A 36 -12.07 15.53 -12.62
C TYR A 36 -12.13 16.00 -11.16
N PRO A 37 -12.07 17.33 -10.90
CA PRO A 37 -12.18 17.89 -9.56
C PRO A 37 -13.45 17.41 -8.84
N SER A 38 -13.27 16.80 -7.67
CA SER A 38 -14.36 16.25 -6.87
C SER A 38 -14.07 16.29 -5.37
N VAL A 39 -15.11 16.11 -4.57
CA VAL A 39 -15.04 15.98 -3.11
C VAL A 39 -15.86 14.79 -2.66
N VAL A 40 -15.46 14.16 -1.55
CA VAL A 40 -16.24 13.13 -0.87
C VAL A 40 -16.85 13.72 0.40
N LEU A 41 -18.17 13.69 0.50
CA LEU A 41 -18.91 13.95 1.73
C LEU A 41 -19.23 12.62 2.40
N SER A 42 -19.09 12.52 3.72
CA SER A 42 -19.41 11.29 4.44
C SER A 42 -19.93 11.51 5.85
N ASN A 43 -20.79 10.60 6.30
CA ASN A 43 -21.16 10.41 7.70
C ASN A 43 -21.13 8.91 8.06
N ALA A 44 -21.71 8.50 9.19
CA ALA A 44 -21.67 7.10 9.65
C ALA A 44 -22.37 6.10 8.70
N GLN A 45 -23.28 6.56 7.84
CA GLN A 45 -24.13 5.70 7.01
C GLN A 45 -24.02 5.97 5.51
N VAL A 46 -23.70 7.21 5.13
CA VAL A 46 -23.74 7.70 3.75
C VAL A 46 -22.37 8.21 3.32
N ASN A 47 -21.93 7.81 2.12
CA ASN A 47 -20.74 8.33 1.44
C ASN A 47 -21.14 8.85 0.05
N MET A 48 -20.76 10.08 -0.29
CA MET A 48 -21.19 10.76 -1.51
C MET A 48 -20.01 11.44 -2.21
N LYS A 49 -19.76 11.09 -3.48
CA LYS A 49 -18.80 11.80 -4.34
C LYS A 49 -19.50 12.87 -5.16
N VAL A 50 -19.07 14.12 -5.03
CA VAL A 50 -19.64 15.29 -5.72
C VAL A 50 -18.58 15.93 -6.61
N TYR A 51 -18.88 16.14 -7.89
CA TYR A 51 -18.01 16.88 -8.81
C TYR A 51 -18.14 18.39 -8.61
N LEU A 52 -17.00 19.10 -8.72
CA LEU A 52 -16.95 20.54 -8.51
C LEU A 52 -17.19 21.30 -9.83
N PRO A 53 -17.89 22.44 -9.81
CA PRO A 53 -18.05 23.30 -10.99
C PRO A 53 -16.70 23.92 -11.36
N ASP A 54 -16.26 23.72 -12.60
CA ASP A 54 -15.05 24.33 -13.14
C ASP A 54 -15.18 24.47 -14.67
N PRO A 55 -14.99 25.68 -15.25
CA PRO A 55 -15.17 25.91 -16.68
C PRO A 55 -14.12 25.22 -17.56
N GLU A 56 -12.92 24.96 -17.02
CA GLU A 56 -11.79 24.40 -17.76
C GLU A 56 -11.61 22.92 -17.47
N ASP A 57 -11.66 22.50 -16.20
CA ASP A 57 -11.35 21.13 -15.78
C ASP A 57 -12.55 20.38 -15.20
N GLY A 58 -13.75 21.00 -15.22
CA GLY A 58 -14.95 20.42 -14.65
C GLY A 58 -15.38 19.13 -15.34
N ALA A 59 -15.96 18.22 -14.55
CA ALA A 59 -16.55 16.99 -15.08
C ALA A 59 -17.62 17.32 -16.13
N TYR A 60 -18.44 18.35 -15.89
CA TYR A 60 -19.42 18.84 -16.85
C TYR A 60 -19.16 20.29 -17.21
N ARG A 61 -19.07 20.58 -18.52
CA ARG A 61 -18.72 21.90 -19.08
C ARG A 61 -19.73 22.38 -20.13
N ALA A 62 -20.85 21.69 -20.29
CA ALA A 62 -21.90 22.09 -21.24
C ALA A 62 -22.89 23.09 -20.64
N THR A 63 -23.71 23.71 -21.48
CA THR A 63 -24.56 24.85 -21.12
C THR A 63 -26.02 24.49 -20.82
N ARG A 64 -26.33 23.19 -20.71
CA ARG A 64 -27.70 22.70 -20.47
C ARG A 64 -28.03 22.55 -18.99
N TYR A 65 -27.15 21.90 -18.23
CA TYR A 65 -27.36 21.60 -16.82
C TYR A 65 -26.59 22.56 -15.93
N ASP A 66 -27.11 22.80 -14.74
CA ASP A 66 -26.39 23.47 -13.65
C ASP A 66 -25.11 22.70 -13.32
N TRP A 67 -24.00 23.43 -13.15
CA TRP A 67 -22.67 22.87 -12.87
C TRP A 67 -22.48 22.46 -11.40
N SER A 68 -23.39 22.86 -10.51
CA SER A 68 -23.30 22.58 -9.08
C SER A 68 -24.02 21.30 -8.64
N GLY A 69 -23.43 20.60 -7.67
CA GLY A 69 -24.09 19.47 -7.00
C GLY A 69 -24.22 18.19 -7.84
N MET A 70 -23.33 17.97 -8.81
CA MET A 70 -23.30 16.74 -9.60
C MET A 70 -22.78 15.55 -8.79
N ILE A 71 -23.63 14.59 -8.49
CA ILE A 71 -23.27 13.43 -7.66
C ILE A 71 -22.82 12.26 -8.56
N GLY A 72 -21.53 11.91 -8.47
CA GLY A 72 -20.96 10.80 -9.24
C GLY A 72 -21.20 9.42 -8.63
N SER A 73 -21.35 9.37 -7.30
CA SER A 73 -21.60 8.16 -6.51
C SER A 73 -22.24 8.54 -5.18
N LEU A 74 -23.18 7.73 -4.71
CA LEU A 74 -23.84 7.83 -3.42
C LEU A 74 -24.07 6.44 -2.85
N GLN A 75 -23.34 6.10 -1.80
CA GLN A 75 -23.38 4.80 -1.16
C GLN A 75 -24.14 4.86 0.17
N TYR A 76 -25.06 3.92 0.37
CA TYR A 76 -25.80 3.77 1.63
C TYR A 76 -26.14 2.30 1.87
N LYS A 77 -25.84 1.80 3.07
CA LYS A 77 -26.06 0.39 3.48
C LYS A 77 -25.61 -0.63 2.42
N GLY A 78 -24.44 -0.41 1.82
CA GLY A 78 -23.85 -1.33 0.83
C GLY A 78 -24.44 -1.23 -0.59
N HIS A 79 -25.37 -0.32 -0.84
CA HIS A 79 -25.96 -0.06 -2.15
C HIS A 79 -25.41 1.23 -2.76
N GLU A 80 -25.33 1.26 -4.10
CA GLU A 80 -24.94 2.44 -4.89
C GLU A 80 -26.19 3.02 -5.56
N TYR A 81 -26.38 4.35 -5.52
CA TYR A 81 -27.61 5.00 -6.01
C TYR A 81 -27.39 5.88 -7.25
N PHE A 82 -26.15 6.26 -7.55
CA PHE A 82 -25.79 7.06 -8.73
C PHE A 82 -24.58 6.47 -9.44
N GLY A 83 -24.41 6.82 -10.72
CA GLY A 83 -23.28 6.39 -11.51
C GLY A 83 -23.30 6.96 -12.93
N TYR A 84 -22.33 6.55 -13.73
CA TYR A 84 -22.26 6.90 -15.16
C TYR A 84 -22.75 5.74 -16.03
N TRP A 85 -23.76 5.97 -16.86
CA TRP A 85 -24.40 4.92 -17.67
C TRP A 85 -23.98 4.90 -19.14
N LYS A 86 -23.29 5.93 -19.64
CA LYS A 86 -22.89 5.98 -21.05
C LYS A 86 -21.58 5.21 -21.26
N PRO A 87 -21.37 4.57 -22.43
CA PRO A 87 -20.16 3.79 -22.70
C PRO A 87 -18.86 4.60 -22.75
N SER A 88 -18.96 5.88 -23.12
CA SER A 88 -17.85 6.81 -23.20
C SER A 88 -18.23 8.12 -22.52
N TYR A 89 -17.23 8.79 -21.96
CA TYR A 89 -17.41 10.07 -21.28
C TYR A 89 -16.93 11.23 -22.13
N ASP A 90 -17.79 12.23 -22.28
CA ASP A 90 -17.48 13.50 -22.91
C ASP A 90 -17.91 14.60 -21.92
N PRO A 91 -17.01 15.40 -21.34
CA PRO A 91 -17.39 16.45 -20.39
C PRO A 91 -18.31 17.53 -20.97
N THR A 92 -18.51 17.58 -22.29
CA THR A 92 -19.48 18.46 -22.96
C THR A 92 -20.86 17.81 -23.18
N LEU A 93 -21.04 16.53 -22.80
CA LEU A 93 -22.29 15.77 -22.97
C LEU A 93 -22.61 14.78 -21.84
N GLY A 94 -21.62 14.43 -21.02
CA GLY A 94 -21.64 13.45 -19.95
C GLY A 94 -22.21 14.07 -18.70
N ILE A 95 -23.27 13.47 -18.18
CA ILE A 95 -24.03 14.03 -17.07
C ILE A 95 -24.19 12.98 -15.98
N PHE A 96 -24.19 13.45 -14.73
CA PHE A 96 -24.43 12.65 -13.53
C PHE A 96 -25.75 13.06 -12.88
N GLY A 97 -26.31 12.18 -12.06
CA GLY A 97 -27.53 12.46 -11.31
C GLY A 97 -27.24 12.83 -9.87
N PRO A 98 -28.03 13.72 -9.24
CA PRO A 98 -29.08 14.54 -9.81
C PRO A 98 -28.51 15.78 -10.56
N ALA A 99 -29.22 16.28 -11.57
CA ALA A 99 -28.80 17.44 -12.38
C ALA A 99 -29.94 18.43 -12.62
N ASP A 100 -29.81 19.64 -12.08
CA ASP A 100 -30.81 20.70 -12.26
C ASP A 100 -30.73 21.33 -13.65
N THR A 101 -31.89 21.69 -14.20
CA THR A 101 -32.02 22.48 -15.41
C THR A 101 -33.34 23.25 -15.42
N TYR A 102 -33.54 24.02 -16.48
CA TYR A 102 -34.69 24.90 -16.68
C TYR A 102 -35.23 24.64 -18.09
N LYS A 103 -36.55 24.69 -18.34
CA LYS A 103 -37.08 24.55 -19.72
C LYS A 103 -37.17 25.89 -20.43
N THR A 104 -37.38 26.98 -19.69
CA THR A 104 -37.28 28.34 -20.25
C THR A 104 -35.87 28.57 -20.80
N ALA A 105 -35.74 29.03 -22.04
CA ALA A 105 -34.46 29.21 -22.74
C ALA A 105 -33.37 29.87 -21.88
N GLY A 106 -33.73 30.91 -21.13
CA GLY A 106 -32.92 31.57 -20.12
C GLY A 106 -33.38 33.01 -19.92
N LEU A 107 -32.83 33.70 -18.93
CA LEU A 107 -33.22 35.07 -18.59
C LEU A 107 -32.72 36.03 -19.68
N GLY A 108 -33.65 36.72 -20.35
CA GLY A 108 -33.35 37.64 -21.45
C GLY A 108 -33.25 37.01 -22.84
N TYR A 109 -33.47 35.70 -23.00
CA TYR A 109 -33.33 35.02 -24.30
C TYR A 109 -34.22 35.63 -25.40
N ASP A 110 -35.49 35.90 -25.11
CA ASP A 110 -36.44 36.47 -26.08
C ASP A 110 -36.10 37.91 -26.48
N GLU A 111 -35.41 38.63 -25.60
CA GLU A 111 -34.99 40.02 -25.80
C GLU A 111 -33.66 40.12 -26.57
N ALA A 112 -32.77 39.13 -26.40
CA ALA A 112 -31.47 39.07 -27.03
C ALA A 112 -31.58 38.84 -28.55
N LYS A 113 -30.73 39.52 -29.32
CA LYS A 113 -30.50 39.24 -30.75
C LYS A 113 -29.41 38.17 -30.91
N PRO A 114 -29.33 37.50 -32.08
CA PRO A 114 -28.18 36.64 -32.38
C PRO A 114 -26.85 37.38 -32.15
N GLY A 115 -25.93 36.76 -31.40
CA GLY A 115 -24.65 37.31 -30.96
C GLY A 115 -24.70 38.13 -29.66
N GLU A 116 -25.87 38.45 -29.12
CA GLU A 116 -26.02 39.00 -27.75
C GLU A 116 -26.11 37.86 -26.73
N THR A 117 -26.00 38.19 -25.43
CA THR A 117 -26.01 37.19 -24.35
C THR A 117 -27.33 37.12 -23.60
N PHE A 118 -27.60 35.97 -23.00
CA PHE A 118 -28.68 35.73 -22.05
C PHE A 118 -28.15 34.88 -20.88
N LEU A 119 -28.83 34.89 -19.73
CA LEU A 119 -28.35 34.16 -18.54
C LEU A 119 -29.04 32.81 -18.36
N ARG A 120 -28.26 31.80 -17.97
CA ARG A 120 -28.76 30.56 -17.37
C ARG A 120 -28.25 30.39 -15.94
N ILE A 121 -29.19 30.13 -15.04
CA ILE A 121 -28.92 29.91 -13.62
C ILE A 121 -28.12 28.61 -13.46
N GLY A 122 -27.02 28.65 -12.72
CA GLY A 122 -26.13 27.51 -12.53
C GLY A 122 -25.11 27.29 -13.66
N VAL A 123 -25.12 28.13 -14.70
CA VAL A 123 -24.21 28.04 -15.85
C VAL A 123 -23.47 29.36 -16.07
N GLY A 124 -24.21 30.46 -16.24
CA GLY A 124 -23.66 31.79 -16.49
C GLY A 124 -24.30 32.49 -17.70
N SER A 125 -23.56 33.43 -18.28
CA SER A 125 -23.90 34.18 -19.49
C SER A 125 -23.51 33.40 -20.75
N ILE A 126 -24.47 33.24 -21.65
CA ILE A 126 -24.39 32.40 -22.84
C ILE A 126 -24.76 33.22 -24.08
N GLU A 127 -24.06 33.02 -25.20
CA GLU A 127 -24.32 33.69 -26.47
C GLU A 127 -25.53 33.06 -27.20
N LYS A 128 -26.44 33.91 -27.69
CA LYS A 128 -27.60 33.47 -28.49
C LYS A 128 -27.19 33.23 -29.94
N GLU A 129 -27.54 32.07 -30.48
CA GLU A 129 -27.29 31.69 -31.87
C GLU A 129 -28.33 32.29 -32.84
N ASP A 130 -28.01 32.28 -34.14
CA ASP A 130 -28.98 32.62 -35.20
C ASP A 130 -29.89 31.42 -35.48
N GLU A 131 -30.89 31.24 -34.61
CA GLU A 131 -31.83 30.12 -34.66
C GLU A 131 -33.29 30.60 -34.58
N PRO A 132 -34.23 29.88 -35.22
CA PRO A 132 -35.63 30.28 -35.26
C PRO A 132 -36.30 30.20 -33.88
N GLU A 133 -35.92 29.23 -33.07
CA GLU A 133 -36.43 28.95 -31.72
C GLU A 133 -35.31 28.34 -30.89
N TYR A 134 -35.38 28.48 -29.56
CA TYR A 134 -34.41 27.87 -28.64
C TYR A 134 -34.42 26.34 -28.76
N ASP A 135 -33.25 25.74 -29.01
CA ASP A 135 -33.07 24.29 -28.98
C ASP A 135 -32.29 23.87 -27.74
N PHE A 136 -32.99 23.23 -26.81
CA PHE A 136 -32.41 22.74 -25.55
C PHE A 136 -31.34 21.65 -25.71
N HIS A 137 -31.16 21.09 -26.91
CA HIS A 137 -30.06 20.18 -27.24
C HIS A 137 -28.86 20.86 -27.89
N ASN A 138 -28.99 22.13 -28.28
CA ASN A 138 -27.94 22.86 -28.96
C ASN A 138 -26.77 23.18 -28.00
N LYS A 139 -25.55 23.28 -28.55
CA LYS A 139 -24.33 23.61 -27.80
C LYS A 139 -24.08 25.10 -27.90
N TYR A 140 -24.65 25.86 -26.96
CA TYR A 140 -24.41 27.30 -26.90
C TYR A 140 -23.04 27.62 -26.33
N LYS A 141 -22.44 28.70 -26.84
CA LYS A 141 -21.15 29.21 -26.38
C LYS A 141 -21.30 29.94 -25.04
N LEU A 142 -20.55 29.47 -24.03
CA LEU A 142 -20.39 30.17 -22.76
C LEU A 142 -19.54 31.44 -22.95
N VAL A 143 -20.02 32.56 -22.42
CA VAL A 143 -19.32 33.86 -22.47
C VAL A 143 -18.72 34.20 -21.11
N ASP A 144 -19.46 34.00 -20.03
CA ASP A 144 -19.01 34.22 -18.65
C ASP A 144 -19.70 33.23 -17.71
N SER A 145 -18.96 32.45 -16.93
CA SER A 145 -19.52 31.53 -15.94
C SER A 145 -20.00 32.22 -14.66
N GLY A 146 -19.76 33.52 -14.50
CA GLY A 146 -19.93 34.24 -13.25
C GLY A 146 -18.84 33.85 -12.23
N THR A 147 -18.99 34.36 -11.01
CA THR A 147 -18.07 34.04 -9.90
C THR A 147 -18.62 32.87 -9.07
N TRP A 148 -17.84 31.79 -8.96
CA TRP A 148 -18.14 30.65 -8.11
C TRP A 148 -17.37 30.70 -6.79
N THR A 149 -18.05 30.36 -5.70
CA THR A 149 -17.44 30.11 -4.39
C THR A 149 -17.97 28.79 -3.81
N ILE A 150 -17.11 28.10 -3.08
CA ILE A 150 -17.41 26.78 -2.49
C ILE A 150 -17.04 26.82 -1.02
N ASP A 151 -18.00 26.49 -0.16
CA ASP A 151 -17.81 26.29 1.28
C ASP A 151 -18.25 24.87 1.65
N ARG A 152 -17.56 24.21 2.58
CA ARG A 152 -17.80 22.78 2.86
C ARG A 152 -17.38 22.33 4.25
N GLY A 153 -18.06 21.28 4.73
CA GLY A 153 -17.66 20.45 5.85
C GLY A 153 -17.47 18.99 5.44
N SER A 154 -17.39 18.08 6.42
CA SER A 154 -17.26 16.64 6.16
C SER A 154 -18.54 16.01 5.60
N ASP A 155 -19.71 16.56 5.93
CA ASP A 155 -21.04 16.02 5.62
C ASP A 155 -21.94 17.03 4.87
N TRP A 156 -21.39 18.17 4.40
CA TRP A 156 -22.12 19.15 3.61
C TRP A 156 -21.20 19.96 2.68
N ILE A 157 -21.76 20.51 1.61
CA ILE A 157 -21.11 21.45 0.69
C ILE A 157 -22.13 22.46 0.17
N THR A 158 -21.72 23.72 0.05
CA THR A 158 -22.49 24.81 -0.54
C THR A 158 -21.71 25.40 -1.72
N PHE A 159 -22.35 25.42 -2.88
CA PHE A 159 -21.89 26.12 -4.09
C PHE A 159 -22.65 27.44 -4.18
N THR A 160 -21.96 28.54 -4.45
CA THR A 160 -22.59 29.85 -4.69
C THR A 160 -22.05 30.47 -5.97
N GLN A 161 -22.94 30.78 -6.90
CA GLN A 161 -22.69 31.50 -8.14
C GLN A 161 -23.27 32.91 -8.04
N SER A 162 -22.46 33.92 -8.37
CA SER A 162 -22.91 35.31 -8.50
C SER A 162 -22.67 35.78 -9.93
N ILE A 163 -23.68 36.39 -10.54
CA ILE A 163 -23.57 36.99 -11.88
C ILE A 163 -24.41 38.25 -11.97
N ASP A 164 -23.87 39.25 -12.65
CA ASP A 164 -24.56 40.51 -12.97
C ASP A 164 -24.61 40.65 -14.49
N GLY A 165 -25.80 40.82 -15.06
CA GLY A 165 -26.02 40.90 -16.50
C GLY A 165 -26.32 42.32 -16.95
N ASP A 166 -25.68 42.76 -18.04
CA ASP A 166 -25.77 44.13 -18.57
C ASP A 166 -27.16 44.52 -19.15
N PHE A 167 -28.17 43.65 -19.03
CA PHE A 167 -29.50 43.80 -19.65
C PHE A 167 -30.66 43.66 -18.65
N GLY A 168 -30.38 43.95 -17.37
CA GLY A 168 -31.38 44.10 -16.30
C GLY A 168 -31.69 42.82 -15.52
N TYR A 169 -30.99 41.71 -15.78
CA TYR A 169 -31.06 40.47 -15.00
C TYR A 169 -29.72 40.23 -14.29
N GLY A 170 -29.78 39.82 -13.02
CA GLY A 170 -28.62 39.41 -12.23
C GLY A 170 -29.08 38.55 -11.06
N TYR A 171 -28.24 37.64 -10.59
CA TYR A 171 -28.59 36.77 -9.47
C TYR A 171 -27.41 36.34 -8.60
N VAL A 172 -27.74 35.96 -7.37
CA VAL A 172 -26.92 35.09 -6.53
C VAL A 172 -27.68 33.79 -6.33
N TYR A 173 -27.10 32.68 -6.81
CA TYR A 173 -27.67 31.35 -6.73
C TYR A 173 -26.79 30.48 -5.86
N SER A 174 -27.38 29.78 -4.89
CA SER A 174 -26.67 28.84 -4.04
C SER A 174 -27.35 27.49 -4.00
N LYS A 175 -26.55 26.41 -4.00
CA LYS A 175 -27.00 25.03 -3.83
C LYS A 175 -26.20 24.36 -2.73
N THR A 176 -26.88 23.83 -1.73
CA THR A 176 -26.29 23.12 -0.60
C THR A 176 -26.69 21.66 -0.61
N LEU A 177 -25.73 20.76 -0.62
CA LEU A 177 -25.93 19.34 -0.32
C LEU A 177 -25.54 19.10 1.13
N LYS A 178 -26.41 18.46 1.91
CA LYS A 178 -26.14 18.11 3.30
C LYS A 178 -26.61 16.69 3.59
N LEU A 179 -25.70 15.84 4.07
CA LEU A 179 -26.01 14.45 4.39
C LEU A 179 -26.95 14.36 5.60
N LYS A 180 -27.81 13.34 5.56
CA LYS A 180 -28.66 12.85 6.65
C LYS A 180 -28.24 11.42 6.98
N GLU A 181 -28.79 10.87 8.06
CA GLU A 181 -28.55 9.48 8.46
C GLU A 181 -29.01 8.48 7.39
N ASP A 182 -30.04 8.84 6.62
CA ASP A 182 -30.69 8.03 5.61
C ASP A 182 -30.67 8.69 4.22
N GLY A 183 -29.71 9.56 3.90
CA GLY A 183 -29.64 10.19 2.57
C GLY A 183 -29.09 11.60 2.62
N PHE A 184 -29.75 12.56 1.96
CA PHE A 184 -29.30 13.95 1.94
C PHE A 184 -30.43 14.95 1.66
N LEU A 185 -30.19 16.21 2.03
CA LEU A 185 -30.98 17.36 1.62
C LEU A 185 -30.24 18.12 0.52
N MET A 186 -30.96 18.53 -0.51
CA MET A 186 -30.51 19.49 -1.51
C MET A 186 -31.34 20.77 -1.33
N LYS A 187 -30.71 21.82 -0.79
CA LYS A 187 -31.34 23.13 -0.58
C LYS A 187 -30.83 24.11 -1.61
N HIS A 188 -31.74 24.86 -2.21
CA HIS A 188 -31.45 25.89 -3.18
C HIS A 188 -31.88 27.27 -2.67
N THR A 189 -31.19 28.30 -3.15
CA THR A 189 -31.52 29.70 -2.88
C THR A 189 -31.24 30.51 -4.13
N LEU A 190 -32.20 31.30 -4.58
CA LEU A 190 -32.07 32.17 -5.74
C LEU A 190 -32.48 33.59 -5.34
N LYS A 191 -31.50 34.48 -5.27
CA LYS A 191 -31.69 35.90 -4.99
C LYS A 191 -31.61 36.70 -6.28
N ASN A 192 -32.62 37.51 -6.56
CA ASN A 192 -32.61 38.41 -7.70
C ASN A 192 -31.85 39.70 -7.34
N THR A 193 -30.72 39.95 -8.02
CA THR A 193 -29.92 41.17 -7.85
C THR A 193 -30.09 42.17 -9.00
N GLY A 194 -30.85 41.81 -10.04
CA GLY A 194 -31.15 42.67 -11.19
C GLY A 194 -32.36 43.58 -10.98
N GLU A 195 -32.80 44.19 -12.08
CA GLU A 195 -33.93 45.14 -12.11
C GLU A 195 -35.24 44.50 -12.59
N LYS A 196 -35.16 43.36 -13.30
CA LYS A 196 -36.31 42.63 -13.83
C LYS A 196 -36.67 41.43 -12.95
N THR A 197 -37.96 41.13 -12.84
CA THR A 197 -38.46 39.93 -12.14
C THR A 197 -37.94 38.66 -12.84
N ILE A 198 -37.36 37.74 -12.07
CA ILE A 198 -36.92 36.43 -12.58
C ILE A 198 -38.11 35.49 -12.56
N THR A 199 -38.64 35.12 -13.73
CA THR A 199 -39.67 34.07 -13.85
C THR A 199 -39.11 32.91 -14.65
N THR A 200 -39.01 31.73 -14.03
CA THR A 200 -38.39 30.55 -14.65
C THR A 200 -38.97 29.27 -14.06
N ASP A 201 -38.85 28.17 -14.80
CA ASP A 201 -39.23 26.85 -14.34
C ASP A 201 -37.97 26.06 -13.96
N GLN A 202 -37.95 25.44 -12.79
CA GLN A 202 -36.81 24.65 -12.33
C GLN A 202 -37.23 23.20 -12.23
N TYR A 203 -36.40 22.30 -12.75
CA TYR A 203 -36.61 20.87 -12.53
C TYR A 203 -35.30 20.10 -12.49
N ASN A 204 -35.34 18.92 -11.87
CA ASN A 204 -34.18 18.06 -11.68
C ASN A 204 -34.29 16.78 -12.52
N HIS A 205 -33.23 16.48 -13.28
CA HIS A 205 -32.98 15.15 -13.83
C HIS A 205 -32.31 14.29 -12.77
N ASN A 206 -33.08 13.42 -12.13
CA ASN A 206 -32.57 12.67 -10.99
C ASN A 206 -31.54 11.59 -11.38
N PHE A 207 -31.67 10.98 -12.57
CA PHE A 207 -30.78 9.93 -13.09
C PHE A 207 -30.36 8.84 -12.08
N PHE A 208 -31.31 8.26 -11.35
CA PHE A 208 -31.00 7.19 -10.41
C PHE A 208 -30.50 5.93 -11.10
N MET A 209 -29.47 5.32 -10.51
CA MET A 209 -28.87 4.05 -10.91
C MET A 209 -28.64 3.19 -9.67
N ILE A 210 -29.67 2.45 -9.25
CA ILE A 210 -29.58 1.60 -8.06
C ILE A 210 -28.82 0.31 -8.39
N ASP A 211 -27.65 0.13 -7.78
CA ASP A 211 -26.73 -1.01 -7.92
C ASP A 211 -26.32 -1.32 -9.37
N ASN A 212 -26.39 -0.32 -10.25
CA ASN A 212 -26.22 -0.46 -11.70
C ASN A 212 -27.10 -1.57 -12.32
N GLU A 213 -28.25 -1.84 -11.71
CA GLU A 213 -29.19 -2.85 -12.19
C GLU A 213 -29.97 -2.36 -13.42
N GLN A 214 -30.26 -3.29 -14.33
CA GLN A 214 -31.09 -3.02 -15.51
C GLN A 214 -32.55 -2.71 -15.09
N CYS A 215 -33.14 -1.67 -15.67
CA CYS A 215 -34.54 -1.33 -15.45
C CYS A 215 -35.46 -2.46 -15.93
N GLY A 216 -36.34 -2.93 -15.05
CA GLY A 216 -37.23 -4.06 -15.30
C GLY A 216 -38.27 -4.26 -14.21
N PRO A 217 -39.01 -5.38 -14.20
CA PRO A 217 -40.18 -5.57 -13.34
C PRO A 217 -39.91 -5.48 -11.82
N ALA A 218 -38.65 -5.59 -11.40
CA ALA A 218 -38.26 -5.43 -10.01
C ALA A 218 -38.31 -3.98 -9.53
N VAL A 219 -38.27 -3.00 -10.44
CA VAL A 219 -38.30 -1.57 -10.16
C VAL A 219 -39.74 -1.07 -10.16
N LYS A 220 -40.12 -0.41 -9.08
CA LYS A 220 -41.42 0.22 -8.89
C LYS A 220 -41.26 1.70 -8.59
N ILE A 221 -42.04 2.54 -9.26
CA ILE A 221 -42.11 3.97 -8.98
C ILE A 221 -43.50 4.29 -8.45
N SER A 222 -43.60 4.95 -7.29
CA SER A 222 -44.86 5.24 -6.61
C SER A 222 -45.03 6.74 -6.36
N TYR A 223 -46.25 7.23 -6.55
CA TYR A 223 -46.66 8.60 -6.30
C TYR A 223 -47.76 8.65 -5.22
N PRO A 224 -47.97 9.80 -4.57
CA PRO A 224 -48.98 9.94 -3.51
C PRO A 224 -50.42 10.11 -4.03
N PHE A 225 -50.60 10.16 -5.35
CA PHE A 225 -51.88 10.31 -6.05
C PHE A 225 -52.01 9.24 -7.15
N SER A 226 -53.23 9.01 -7.63
CA SER A 226 -53.47 8.14 -8.79
C SER A 226 -52.89 8.79 -10.05
N VAL A 227 -51.99 8.08 -10.72
CA VAL A 227 -51.28 8.57 -11.90
C VAL A 227 -52.08 8.23 -13.15
N SER A 228 -52.06 9.12 -14.13
CA SER A 228 -52.50 8.84 -15.49
C SER A 228 -51.56 9.45 -16.51
N THR A 229 -51.54 8.94 -17.73
CA THR A 229 -50.79 9.51 -18.86
C THR A 229 -51.55 9.29 -20.16
N GLN A 230 -51.38 10.20 -21.12
CA GLN A 230 -51.91 10.06 -22.48
C GLN A 230 -50.85 9.52 -23.46
N ASP A 231 -49.60 9.32 -23.01
CA ASP A 231 -48.51 8.86 -23.85
C ASP A 231 -48.57 7.35 -24.11
N ASP A 232 -48.11 6.92 -25.29
CA ASP A 232 -47.97 5.50 -25.63
C ASP A 232 -46.76 4.87 -24.92
N LEU A 233 -47.04 3.98 -23.98
CA LEU A 233 -46.04 3.27 -23.17
C LEU A 233 -45.35 2.12 -23.90
N LYS A 234 -45.73 1.84 -25.17
CA LYS A 234 -45.10 0.84 -26.06
C LYS A 234 -45.01 -0.57 -25.47
N GLY A 235 -45.89 -0.90 -24.51
CA GLY A 235 -45.85 -2.15 -23.75
C GLY A 235 -44.56 -2.36 -22.94
N LEU A 236 -43.81 -1.30 -22.65
CA LEU A 236 -42.61 -1.31 -21.79
C LEU A 236 -42.95 -0.98 -20.34
N MET A 237 -43.99 -0.17 -20.14
CA MET A 237 -44.48 0.22 -18.83
C MET A 237 -46.01 0.15 -18.76
N GLU A 238 -46.52 0.04 -17.55
CA GLU A 238 -47.94 0.14 -17.23
C GLU A 238 -48.16 1.03 -16.00
N VAL A 239 -49.34 1.65 -15.96
CA VAL A 239 -49.80 2.47 -14.83
C VAL A 239 -50.80 1.66 -14.02
N ASN A 240 -50.51 1.44 -12.74
CA ASN A 240 -51.35 0.68 -11.82
C ASN A 240 -51.76 1.56 -10.63
N GLY A 241 -52.85 2.31 -10.78
CA GLY A 241 -53.31 3.23 -9.73
C GLY A 241 -52.29 4.36 -9.50
N ASN A 242 -51.54 4.31 -8.41
CA ASN A 242 -50.54 5.33 -8.05
C ASN A 242 -49.10 4.92 -8.38
N THR A 243 -48.90 3.86 -9.17
CA THR A 243 -47.58 3.31 -9.44
C THR A 243 -47.31 3.12 -10.93
N LEU A 244 -46.04 3.29 -11.30
CA LEU A 244 -45.50 2.93 -12.61
C LEU A 244 -44.67 1.65 -12.47
N HIS A 245 -44.90 0.70 -13.37
CA HIS A 245 -44.19 -0.57 -13.41
C HIS A 245 -43.61 -0.83 -14.78
N PHE A 246 -42.41 -1.39 -14.84
CA PHE A 246 -41.88 -1.97 -16.06
C PHE A 246 -42.51 -3.36 -16.27
N THR A 247 -43.03 -3.61 -17.46
CA THR A 247 -43.65 -4.91 -17.80
C THR A 247 -42.62 -5.98 -18.15
N LYS A 248 -41.40 -5.56 -18.51
CA LYS A 248 -40.25 -6.40 -18.87
C LYS A 248 -38.94 -5.63 -18.72
N ALA A 249 -37.81 -6.34 -18.73
CA ALA A 249 -36.50 -5.71 -18.73
C ALA A 249 -36.27 -4.88 -20.01
N MET A 250 -35.70 -3.68 -19.86
CA MET A 250 -35.44 -2.76 -20.97
C MET A 250 -34.02 -2.96 -21.52
N GLU A 251 -33.89 -3.62 -22.68
CA GLU A 251 -32.59 -3.86 -23.32
C GLU A 251 -32.09 -2.70 -24.20
N ARG A 252 -32.99 -2.06 -24.97
CA ARG A 252 -32.66 -0.94 -25.88
C ARG A 252 -33.83 0.05 -25.96
N GLY A 253 -33.50 1.33 -26.16
CA GLY A 253 -34.48 2.42 -26.32
C GLY A 253 -34.68 3.24 -25.05
N THR A 254 -35.60 4.20 -25.13
CA THR A 254 -36.01 5.08 -24.03
C THR A 254 -37.53 5.06 -23.90
N VAL A 255 -38.01 5.32 -22.68
CA VAL A 255 -39.41 5.65 -22.41
C VAL A 255 -39.46 7.08 -21.88
N PHE A 256 -40.45 7.83 -22.35
CA PHE A 256 -40.74 9.17 -21.90
C PHE A 256 -42.26 9.28 -21.77
N MET A 257 -42.74 9.90 -20.69
CA MET A 257 -44.16 10.18 -20.50
C MET A 257 -44.37 11.43 -19.64
N SER A 258 -45.40 12.20 -19.95
CA SER A 258 -45.98 13.20 -19.08
C SER A 258 -47.01 12.54 -18.17
N LEU A 259 -46.96 12.87 -16.89
CA LEU A 259 -47.87 12.32 -15.88
C LEU A 259 -48.90 13.37 -15.48
N ASP A 260 -50.12 12.92 -15.24
CA ASP A 260 -51.25 13.69 -14.71
C ASP A 260 -51.74 13.08 -13.39
N GLY A 261 -52.60 13.83 -12.68
CA GLY A 261 -53.28 13.35 -11.46
C GLY A 261 -52.85 14.02 -10.16
N TYR A 262 -51.84 14.89 -10.20
CA TYR A 262 -51.39 15.72 -9.08
C TYR A 262 -52.25 16.97 -8.90
N SER A 263 -52.21 17.55 -7.69
CA SER A 263 -52.83 18.81 -7.32
C SER A 263 -51.79 19.94 -7.16
N ASP A 264 -52.24 21.11 -6.70
CA ASP A 264 -51.43 22.30 -6.39
C ASP A 264 -50.72 22.22 -5.01
N LYS A 265 -50.71 21.05 -4.39
CA LYS A 265 -50.12 20.80 -3.08
C LYS A 265 -48.67 20.33 -3.19
N SER A 266 -47.79 20.81 -2.31
CA SER A 266 -46.40 20.37 -2.28
C SER A 266 -46.25 18.90 -1.87
N GLU A 267 -47.21 18.33 -1.14
CA GLU A 267 -47.19 16.89 -0.79
C GLU A 267 -47.28 15.96 -2.00
N ASP A 268 -47.80 16.44 -3.13
CA ASP A 268 -47.84 15.71 -4.40
C ASP A 268 -46.49 15.76 -5.14
N ASN A 269 -45.59 16.67 -4.76
CA ASN A 269 -44.22 16.73 -5.26
C ASN A 269 -43.32 15.73 -4.52
N ARG A 270 -43.77 14.46 -4.50
CA ARG A 270 -43.09 13.32 -3.87
C ARG A 270 -43.18 12.10 -4.78
N PHE A 271 -42.10 11.35 -4.88
CA PHE A 271 -42.11 10.03 -5.50
C PHE A 271 -41.22 9.06 -4.72
N THR A 272 -41.41 7.77 -4.93
CA THR A 272 -40.57 6.71 -4.35
C THR A 272 -40.19 5.70 -5.42
N ILE A 273 -38.90 5.41 -5.52
CA ILE A 273 -38.35 4.33 -6.35
C ILE A 273 -37.93 3.20 -5.42
N GLU A 274 -38.36 1.98 -5.72
CA GLU A 274 -38.02 0.78 -4.98
C GLU A 274 -37.55 -0.30 -5.95
N ASN A 275 -36.39 -0.90 -5.67
CA ASN A 275 -35.92 -2.10 -6.34
C ASN A 275 -36.14 -3.30 -5.40
N SER A 276 -37.17 -4.09 -5.68
CA SER A 276 -37.54 -5.26 -4.90
C SER A 276 -36.50 -6.38 -4.89
N LYS A 277 -35.54 -6.39 -5.82
CA LYS A 277 -34.49 -7.42 -5.89
C LYS A 277 -33.33 -7.13 -4.95
N SER A 278 -32.84 -5.89 -4.91
CA SER A 278 -31.78 -5.48 -3.98
C SER A 278 -32.33 -5.03 -2.62
N GLY A 279 -33.62 -4.72 -2.55
CA GLY A 279 -34.27 -4.13 -1.39
C GLY A 279 -33.97 -2.64 -1.23
N ALA A 280 -33.15 -2.04 -2.10
CA ALA A 280 -32.78 -0.63 -2.05
C ALA A 280 -33.83 0.26 -2.75
N GLY A 281 -33.99 1.47 -2.23
CA GLY A 281 -34.87 2.47 -2.81
C GLY A 281 -34.63 3.87 -2.25
N VAL A 282 -35.31 4.84 -2.85
CA VAL A 282 -35.20 6.26 -2.51
C VAL A 282 -36.57 6.92 -2.61
N THR A 283 -36.91 7.73 -1.61
CA THR A 283 -38.03 8.67 -1.64
C THR A 283 -37.48 10.06 -1.84
N VAL A 284 -38.02 10.80 -2.83
CA VAL A 284 -37.69 12.21 -3.07
C VAL A 284 -38.93 13.04 -2.80
N ALA A 285 -38.80 14.11 -2.01
CA ALA A 285 -39.87 15.07 -1.74
C ALA A 285 -39.36 16.52 -1.86
N VAL A 286 -40.10 17.37 -2.59
CA VAL A 286 -39.74 18.78 -2.78
C VAL A 286 -40.78 19.67 -2.10
N ASP A 287 -40.33 20.69 -1.38
CA ASP A 287 -41.19 21.57 -0.55
C ASP A 287 -42.01 22.62 -1.34
N LYS A 288 -42.07 22.52 -2.67
CA LYS A 288 -42.84 23.38 -3.57
C LYS A 288 -43.86 22.57 -4.38
N PRO A 289 -45.04 23.13 -4.71
CA PRO A 289 -46.00 22.48 -5.60
C PRO A 289 -45.41 22.09 -6.95
N VAL A 290 -45.81 20.94 -7.47
CA VAL A 290 -45.43 20.50 -8.81
C VAL A 290 -46.22 21.28 -9.87
N ASN A 291 -45.53 21.81 -10.86
CA ASN A 291 -46.10 22.50 -12.02
C ASN A 291 -46.22 21.57 -13.23
N LYS A 292 -45.23 20.68 -13.41
CA LYS A 292 -45.24 19.64 -14.43
C LYS A 292 -44.51 18.41 -13.90
N LEU A 293 -45.03 17.23 -14.24
CA LEU A 293 -44.45 15.96 -13.86
C LEU A 293 -44.19 15.09 -15.09
N GLU A 294 -42.94 14.66 -15.26
CA GLU A 294 -42.50 13.81 -16.35
C GLU A 294 -41.72 12.61 -15.81
N PHE A 295 -41.64 11.55 -16.62
CA PHE A 295 -40.80 10.40 -16.33
C PHE A 295 -40.01 10.01 -17.57
N TRP A 296 -38.71 9.88 -17.41
CA TRP A 296 -37.80 9.35 -18.42
C TRP A 296 -37.02 8.16 -17.89
N SER A 297 -36.77 7.18 -18.75
CA SER A 297 -35.87 6.09 -18.42
C SER A 297 -35.19 5.54 -19.68
N ASN A 298 -33.96 5.10 -19.49
CA ASN A 298 -33.27 4.20 -20.41
C ASN A 298 -33.04 2.85 -19.68
N GLY A 299 -32.52 1.83 -20.36
CA GLY A 299 -32.33 0.50 -19.76
C GLY A 299 -31.54 0.42 -18.43
N ARG A 300 -30.90 1.51 -17.96
CA ARG A 300 -30.15 1.58 -16.70
C ARG A 300 -30.57 2.71 -15.76
N VAL A 301 -31.27 3.73 -16.25
CA VAL A 301 -31.49 4.99 -15.53
C VAL A 301 -32.98 5.20 -15.27
N ILE A 302 -33.32 5.58 -14.04
CA ILE A 302 -34.69 5.89 -13.60
C ILE A 302 -34.75 7.39 -13.30
N CYS A 303 -35.50 8.16 -14.07
CA CYS A 303 -35.51 9.62 -13.99
C CYS A 303 -36.94 10.20 -13.91
N PRO A 304 -37.57 10.20 -12.72
CA PRO A 304 -38.70 11.07 -12.45
C PRO A 304 -38.24 12.54 -12.47
N GLU A 305 -39.00 13.39 -13.14
CA GLU A 305 -38.65 14.79 -13.40
C GLU A 305 -39.79 15.71 -12.93
N ASN A 306 -39.56 16.39 -11.79
CA ASN A 306 -40.55 17.26 -11.16
C ASN A 306 -40.18 18.72 -11.42
N THR A 307 -41.03 19.45 -12.13
CA THR A 307 -40.87 20.87 -12.40
C THR A 307 -41.62 21.72 -11.39
N ILE A 308 -40.95 22.74 -10.85
CA ILE A 308 -41.54 23.81 -10.02
C ILE A 308 -41.50 25.13 -10.79
N GLN A 309 -42.42 26.04 -10.47
CA GLN A 309 -42.41 27.39 -11.03
C GLN A 309 -41.84 28.38 -10.02
N LEU A 310 -40.90 29.22 -10.47
CA LEU A 310 -40.28 30.26 -9.66
C LEU A 310 -40.62 31.65 -10.21
N SER A 311 -40.83 32.61 -9.30
CA SER A 311 -40.97 34.02 -9.60
C SER A 311 -40.31 34.84 -8.49
N VAL A 312 -39.21 35.54 -8.80
CA VAL A 312 -38.39 36.27 -7.83
C VAL A 312 -38.32 37.75 -8.22
N GLU A 313 -38.97 38.60 -7.44
CA GLU A 313 -38.93 40.06 -7.64
C GLU A 313 -37.55 40.65 -7.34
N PRO A 314 -37.18 41.79 -7.95
CA PRO A 314 -35.91 42.48 -7.67
C PRO A 314 -35.65 42.66 -6.17
N GLY A 315 -34.47 42.23 -5.71
CA GLY A 315 -34.05 42.28 -4.31
C GLY A 315 -34.64 41.20 -3.40
N GLN A 316 -35.56 40.36 -3.90
CA GLN A 316 -36.12 39.23 -3.15
C GLN A 316 -35.32 37.95 -3.38
N GLU A 317 -35.63 36.94 -2.56
CA GLU A 317 -35.00 35.62 -2.57
C GLU A 317 -36.08 34.53 -2.48
N GLU A 318 -35.93 33.48 -3.28
CA GLU A 318 -36.72 32.26 -3.19
C GLU A 318 -35.85 31.09 -2.74
N VAL A 319 -36.45 30.20 -1.94
CA VAL A 319 -35.80 29.01 -1.36
C VAL A 319 -36.69 27.80 -1.62
N TRP A 320 -36.07 26.69 -2.02
CA TRP A 320 -36.71 25.39 -2.11
C TRP A 320 -35.74 24.28 -1.70
N THR A 321 -36.30 23.16 -1.26
CA THR A 321 -35.54 22.03 -0.72
C THR A 321 -36.08 20.72 -1.27
N ALA A 322 -35.20 19.87 -1.79
CA ALA A 322 -35.46 18.48 -2.11
C ALA A 322 -34.84 17.57 -1.03
N ASP A 323 -35.67 16.74 -0.40
CA ASP A 323 -35.25 15.69 0.52
C ASP A 323 -35.11 14.36 -0.24
N TYR A 324 -33.92 13.79 -0.24
CA TYR A 324 -33.61 12.46 -0.73
C TYR A 324 -33.42 11.50 0.46
N SER A 325 -34.42 10.64 0.68
CA SER A 325 -34.44 9.63 1.76
C SER A 325 -34.24 8.23 1.19
N LEU A 326 -33.03 7.70 1.36
CA LEU A 326 -32.57 6.36 0.98
C LEU A 326 -33.03 5.31 1.99
N PHE A 327 -33.48 4.17 1.48
CA PHE A 327 -33.79 3.00 2.28
C PHE A 327 -33.21 1.75 1.63
N ALA A 328 -32.86 0.77 2.46
CA ALA A 328 -32.47 -0.55 2.02
C ALA A 328 -33.13 -1.56 2.94
N THR A 329 -34.05 -2.34 2.39
CA THR A 329 -34.64 -3.53 3.01
C THR A 329 -33.66 -4.68 2.86
N GLN A 330 -32.47 -4.54 3.46
CA GLN A 330 -31.63 -5.70 3.65
C GLN A 330 -32.44 -6.72 4.46
N ASP A 331 -32.61 -7.94 3.97
CA ASP A 331 -32.83 -9.04 4.90
C ASP A 331 -31.61 -9.08 5.80
N SER A 332 -31.72 -8.43 6.96
CA SER A 332 -30.63 -8.34 7.93
C SER A 332 -30.08 -9.72 8.29
N ASN A 333 -30.80 -10.81 8.01
CA ASN A 333 -30.35 -12.17 8.21
C ASN A 333 -29.38 -12.67 7.15
N THR A 334 -29.35 -12.13 5.93
CA THR A 334 -28.47 -12.61 4.86
C THR A 334 -27.06 -12.02 4.99
N ILE A 335 -26.03 -12.84 4.74
CA ILE A 335 -24.63 -12.36 4.69
C ILE A 335 -24.32 -11.97 3.25
N HIS A 336 -23.87 -10.74 3.05
CA HIS A 336 -23.37 -10.26 1.77
C HIS A 336 -21.84 -10.18 1.84
N ALA A 337 -21.16 -10.89 0.94
CA ALA A 337 -19.71 -10.89 0.84
C ALA A 337 -19.19 -9.47 0.58
N ALA A 338 -18.20 -9.03 1.35
CA ALA A 338 -17.52 -7.77 1.07
C ALA A 338 -16.73 -7.88 -0.24
N LYS A 339 -16.66 -6.80 -1.02
CA LYS A 339 -15.87 -6.76 -2.27
C LYS A 339 -14.38 -7.06 -2.05
N SER A 340 -13.88 -6.83 -0.84
CA SER A 340 -12.48 -7.08 -0.46
C SER A 340 -12.19 -8.53 -0.07
N LEU A 341 -13.19 -9.41 0.01
CA LEU A 341 -12.94 -10.82 0.33
C LEU A 341 -12.21 -11.50 -0.83
N PRO A 342 -11.25 -12.41 -0.54
CA PRO A 342 -10.53 -13.12 -1.58
C PRO A 342 -11.48 -14.04 -2.36
N SER A 343 -11.25 -14.16 -3.67
CA SER A 343 -12.02 -15.05 -4.55
C SER A 343 -11.91 -16.53 -4.15
N THR A 344 -10.88 -16.88 -3.37
CA THR A 344 -10.63 -18.21 -2.81
C THR A 344 -11.49 -18.54 -1.57
N THR A 345 -12.39 -17.66 -1.16
CA THR A 345 -13.27 -17.87 0.02
C THR A 345 -14.12 -19.15 -0.15
N PRO A 346 -13.95 -20.17 0.70
CA PRO A 346 -14.57 -21.49 0.47
C PRO A 346 -16.02 -21.63 0.95
N TRP A 347 -16.55 -20.63 1.67
CA TRP A 347 -17.88 -20.71 2.29
C TRP A 347 -18.98 -20.07 1.44
N ASP A 348 -20.11 -20.76 1.32
CA ASP A 348 -21.36 -20.16 0.82
C ASP A 348 -22.01 -19.34 1.95
N LEU A 349 -21.67 -18.06 2.00
CA LEU A 349 -22.14 -17.15 3.05
C LEU A 349 -23.67 -16.97 3.02
N VAL A 350 -24.31 -17.08 1.86
CA VAL A 350 -25.77 -16.99 1.75
C VAL A 350 -26.42 -18.23 2.36
N ALA A 351 -25.88 -19.42 2.10
CA ALA A 351 -26.36 -20.65 2.74
C ALA A 351 -26.17 -20.61 4.26
N LEU A 352 -24.96 -20.24 4.73
CA LEU A 352 -24.65 -20.15 6.17
C LEU A 352 -25.46 -19.08 6.91
N SER A 353 -26.02 -18.10 6.20
CA SER A 353 -26.88 -17.06 6.76
C SER A 353 -28.27 -17.58 7.19
N ARG A 354 -28.66 -18.76 6.72
CA ARG A 354 -29.94 -19.41 7.05
C ARG A 354 -29.88 -20.03 8.44
N GLN A 355 -31.04 -20.11 9.10
CA GLN A 355 -31.15 -20.79 10.38
C GLN A 355 -30.88 -22.29 10.21
N PRO A 356 -29.93 -22.89 10.95
CA PRO A 356 -29.76 -24.35 10.94
C PRO A 356 -30.92 -25.04 11.66
N GLU A 357 -31.19 -26.29 11.30
CA GLU A 357 -32.03 -27.16 12.13
C GLU A 357 -31.38 -27.34 13.51
N TYR A 358 -32.18 -27.32 14.57
CA TYR A 358 -31.68 -27.46 15.94
C TYR A 358 -32.68 -28.17 16.86
N GLN A 359 -32.15 -28.74 17.94
CA GLN A 359 -32.91 -29.45 18.96
C GLN A 359 -32.38 -29.11 20.35
N TRP A 360 -33.27 -28.73 21.27
CA TRP A 360 -32.93 -28.52 22.67
C TRP A 360 -32.58 -29.86 23.34
N ALA A 361 -31.49 -29.88 24.10
CA ALA A 361 -31.05 -31.01 24.91
C ALA A 361 -31.37 -30.81 26.40
N ASP A 362 -31.34 -29.58 26.90
CA ASP A 362 -31.75 -29.21 28.26
C ASP A 362 -32.35 -27.79 28.25
N GLN A 363 -33.54 -27.63 28.85
CA GLN A 363 -34.19 -26.35 29.13
C GLN A 363 -34.65 -26.21 30.60
N GLU A 364 -34.28 -27.16 31.46
CA GLU A 364 -34.65 -27.15 32.88
C GLU A 364 -33.60 -26.41 33.74
N SER A 365 -32.35 -26.37 33.28
CA SER A 365 -31.27 -25.59 33.92
C SER A 365 -31.36 -24.08 33.59
N PRO A 366 -30.73 -23.20 34.39
CA PRO A 366 -30.62 -21.76 34.06
C PRO A 366 -29.81 -21.45 32.78
N VAL A 367 -28.92 -22.36 32.38
CA VAL A 367 -28.19 -22.32 31.11
C VAL A 367 -28.61 -23.55 30.33
N TRP A 368 -29.27 -23.32 29.21
CA TRP A 368 -29.81 -24.34 28.32
C TRP A 368 -28.71 -24.93 27.47
N SER A 369 -28.97 -26.12 26.93
CA SER A 369 -28.09 -26.73 25.94
C SER A 369 -28.87 -27.24 24.74
N LEU A 370 -28.25 -27.20 23.57
CA LEU A 370 -28.86 -27.58 22.30
C LEU A 370 -27.84 -28.20 21.35
N HIS A 371 -28.35 -28.90 20.34
CA HIS A 371 -27.57 -29.32 19.18
C HIS A 371 -28.12 -28.62 17.94
N TYR A 372 -27.25 -28.11 17.07
CA TYR A 372 -27.64 -27.60 15.76
C TYR A 372 -26.88 -28.31 14.65
N GLN A 373 -27.47 -28.35 13.46
CA GLN A 373 -26.89 -28.96 12.28
C GLN A 373 -25.71 -28.12 11.77
N GLY A 374 -24.55 -28.76 11.58
CA GLY A 374 -23.39 -28.18 10.92
C GLY A 374 -23.26 -28.60 9.45
N GLU A 375 -22.17 -28.19 8.82
CA GLU A 375 -21.84 -28.56 7.44
C GLU A 375 -21.59 -30.07 7.28
N VAL A 376 -21.69 -30.56 6.05
CA VAL A 376 -21.43 -31.98 5.73
C VAL A 376 -19.95 -32.29 5.90
N TYR A 377 -19.63 -33.38 6.61
CA TYR A 377 -18.26 -33.87 6.80
C TYR A 377 -18.14 -35.30 6.26
N LYS A 378 -17.26 -35.52 5.28
CA LYS A 378 -17.04 -36.83 4.63
C LYS A 378 -18.35 -37.45 4.14
N GLY A 379 -19.20 -36.63 3.55
CA GLY A 379 -20.52 -37.03 3.02
C GLY A 379 -21.61 -37.27 4.07
N ASN A 380 -21.35 -37.04 5.37
CA ASN A 380 -22.33 -37.22 6.44
C ASN A 380 -22.74 -35.88 7.07
N PRO A 381 -24.02 -35.66 7.41
CA PRO A 381 -24.45 -34.52 8.21
C PRO A 381 -23.72 -34.47 9.56
N THR A 382 -23.50 -33.27 10.09
CA THR A 382 -22.86 -33.08 11.39
C THR A 382 -23.79 -32.40 12.41
N ARG A 383 -23.53 -32.63 13.70
CA ARG A 383 -24.18 -31.95 14.82
C ARG A 383 -23.15 -31.23 15.67
N VAL A 384 -23.51 -30.01 16.08
CA VAL A 384 -22.70 -29.14 16.92
C VAL A 384 -23.42 -28.90 18.24
N PHE A 385 -22.75 -29.18 19.35
CA PHE A 385 -23.27 -28.92 20.67
C PHE A 385 -23.04 -27.45 21.08
N ALA A 386 -24.01 -26.83 21.76
CA ALA A 386 -23.87 -25.48 22.30
C ALA A 386 -24.62 -25.29 23.63
N TYR A 387 -24.10 -24.37 24.45
CA TYR A 387 -24.81 -23.77 25.58
C TYR A 387 -25.45 -22.45 25.15
N TYR A 388 -26.66 -22.21 25.66
CA TYR A 388 -27.40 -20.98 25.49
C TYR A 388 -27.85 -20.43 26.84
N ALA A 389 -27.65 -19.13 27.07
CA ALA A 389 -28.22 -18.45 28.22
C ALA A 389 -28.67 -17.05 27.81
N SER A 390 -29.75 -16.58 28.42
CA SER A 390 -30.22 -15.20 28.29
C SER A 390 -30.73 -14.72 29.65
N PRO A 391 -31.00 -13.42 29.84
CA PRO A 391 -31.64 -12.95 31.07
C PRO A 391 -32.92 -13.72 31.40
N VAL A 392 -33.69 -14.12 30.37
CA VAL A 392 -34.91 -14.91 30.50
C VAL A 392 -34.62 -16.30 31.05
N THR A 393 -33.61 -17.00 30.53
CA THR A 393 -33.26 -18.35 31.03
C THR A 393 -32.73 -18.32 32.48
N LEU A 394 -32.21 -17.18 32.93
CA LEU A 394 -31.78 -16.96 34.31
C LEU A 394 -32.92 -16.54 35.26
N GLY A 395 -34.15 -16.43 34.78
CA GLY A 395 -35.30 -16.00 35.57
C GLY A 395 -35.31 -14.50 35.91
N LEU A 396 -34.58 -13.67 35.15
CA LEU A 396 -34.65 -12.22 35.24
C LEU A 396 -35.87 -11.73 34.42
N GLU A 397 -36.66 -10.82 34.98
CA GLU A 397 -37.84 -10.27 34.30
C GLU A 397 -37.46 -9.59 32.97
N ARG A 398 -38.37 -9.64 31.98
CA ARG A 398 -38.27 -8.86 30.73
C ARG A 398 -38.45 -7.37 31.03
N THR A 399 -37.50 -6.72 31.68
CA THR A 399 -37.58 -5.29 31.98
C THR A 399 -37.26 -4.50 30.72
N GLY A 400 -38.29 -4.05 29.98
CA GLY A 400 -38.13 -3.11 28.86
C GLY A 400 -39.11 -3.25 27.71
N GLY A 401 -39.85 -4.36 27.60
CA GLY A 401 -40.92 -4.54 26.61
C GLY A 401 -42.27 -4.61 27.32
N SER A 402 -43.27 -3.85 26.85
CA SER A 402 -44.65 -3.99 27.30
C SER A 402 -45.11 -5.45 27.12
N GLU A 403 -45.61 -6.08 28.18
CA GLU A 403 -46.18 -7.42 28.11
C GLU A 403 -47.22 -7.50 26.97
N GLY A 404 -46.98 -8.39 26.00
CA GLY A 404 -47.93 -8.71 24.93
C GLY A 404 -47.61 -8.22 23.51
N THR A 405 -46.48 -7.52 23.25
CA THR A 405 -46.16 -6.99 21.90
C THR A 405 -45.27 -7.88 21.02
N GLY A 406 -44.62 -8.92 21.55
CA GLY A 406 -43.73 -9.78 20.75
C GLY A 406 -42.40 -9.14 20.32
N GLU A 407 -41.99 -8.04 20.96
CA GLU A 407 -40.73 -7.34 20.63
C GLU A 407 -39.47 -8.07 21.14
N LYS A 408 -38.57 -8.39 20.20
CA LYS A 408 -37.21 -8.88 20.45
C LYS A 408 -36.44 -7.92 21.36
N THR A 409 -35.88 -8.39 22.47
CA THR A 409 -35.48 -7.51 23.59
C THR A 409 -33.98 -7.42 23.83
N PHE A 410 -33.24 -8.53 23.71
CA PHE A 410 -31.84 -8.62 24.15
C PHE A 410 -30.85 -8.59 23.00
N PRO A 411 -29.76 -7.79 23.10
CA PRO A 411 -28.61 -7.98 22.22
C PRO A 411 -27.96 -9.34 22.48
N ALA A 412 -27.21 -9.85 21.52
CA ALA A 412 -26.61 -11.18 21.62
C ALA A 412 -25.09 -11.22 21.41
N VAL A 413 -24.43 -12.22 22.00
CA VAL A 413 -23.00 -12.47 21.83
C VAL A 413 -22.73 -13.93 21.48
N VAL A 414 -21.93 -14.15 20.44
CA VAL A 414 -21.42 -15.46 20.04
C VAL A 414 -20.04 -15.66 20.68
N LEU A 415 -19.87 -16.78 21.39
CA LEU A 415 -18.72 -17.06 22.24
C LEU A 415 -17.89 -18.23 21.68
N VAL A 416 -16.67 -17.93 21.23
CA VAL A 416 -15.82 -18.86 20.49
C VAL A 416 -14.64 -19.34 21.34
N HIS A 417 -14.60 -20.62 21.69
CA HIS A 417 -13.56 -21.13 22.58
C HIS A 417 -12.20 -21.36 21.88
N GLY A 418 -11.12 -21.28 22.66
CA GLY A 418 -9.77 -21.62 22.21
C GLY A 418 -9.46 -23.11 22.09
N GLY A 419 -8.29 -23.43 21.53
CA GLY A 419 -7.84 -24.79 21.27
C GLY A 419 -7.79 -25.64 22.54
N GLY A 420 -8.26 -26.89 22.44
CA GLY A 420 -8.34 -27.81 23.58
C GLY A 420 -9.42 -27.49 24.62
N GLY A 421 -10.17 -26.39 24.41
CA GLY A 421 -11.40 -26.04 25.13
C GLY A 421 -12.64 -26.79 24.62
N MET A 422 -13.79 -26.42 25.16
CA MET A 422 -15.14 -26.93 24.84
C MET A 422 -16.13 -25.76 24.84
N ALA A 423 -17.41 -26.02 24.56
CA ALA A 423 -18.49 -25.08 24.89
C ALA A 423 -18.50 -24.76 26.41
N PHE A 424 -18.36 -23.49 26.80
CA PHE A 424 -18.28 -23.11 28.22
C PHE A 424 -19.61 -22.58 28.77
N LYS A 425 -20.29 -23.39 29.60
CA LYS A 425 -21.53 -23.02 30.30
C LYS A 425 -21.40 -21.72 31.09
N GLU A 426 -20.32 -21.58 31.88
CA GLU A 426 -20.08 -20.40 32.72
C GLU A 426 -19.92 -19.12 31.89
N TRP A 427 -19.35 -19.22 30.69
CA TRP A 427 -19.12 -18.05 29.84
C TRP A 427 -20.44 -17.50 29.28
N ALA A 428 -21.34 -18.38 28.85
CA ALA A 428 -22.70 -17.99 28.46
C ALA A 428 -23.47 -17.39 29.63
N GLU A 429 -23.38 -17.99 30.82
CA GLU A 429 -24.04 -17.48 32.04
C GLU A 429 -23.56 -16.07 32.42
N ARG A 430 -22.26 -15.79 32.31
CA ARG A 430 -21.68 -14.47 32.59
C ARG A 430 -22.25 -13.37 31.68
N TRP A 431 -22.39 -13.65 30.38
CA TRP A 431 -22.99 -12.70 29.43
C TRP A 431 -24.49 -12.53 29.65
N ALA A 432 -25.21 -13.60 29.99
CA ALA A 432 -26.60 -13.53 30.38
C ALA A 432 -26.82 -12.64 31.61
N LYS A 433 -25.96 -12.74 32.64
CA LYS A 433 -25.98 -11.83 33.80
C LYS A 433 -25.68 -10.37 33.43
N ARG A 434 -24.92 -10.13 32.35
CA ARG A 434 -24.66 -8.78 31.78
C ARG A 434 -25.85 -8.26 30.95
N GLY A 435 -26.90 -9.05 30.74
CA GLY A 435 -28.07 -8.63 29.96
C GLY A 435 -27.93 -8.90 28.47
N TYR A 436 -27.27 -9.99 28.07
CA TYR A 436 -27.13 -10.44 26.68
C TYR A 436 -27.68 -11.85 26.52
N ALA A 437 -28.30 -12.17 25.39
CA ALA A 437 -28.40 -13.56 24.98
C ALA A 437 -27.00 -14.05 24.54
N ALA A 438 -26.61 -15.26 24.93
CA ALA A 438 -25.27 -15.77 24.67
C ALA A 438 -25.32 -17.21 24.20
N ILE A 439 -24.59 -17.51 23.12
CA ILE A 439 -24.41 -18.87 22.61
C ILE A 439 -22.91 -19.21 22.61
N ALA A 440 -22.56 -20.32 23.24
CA ALA A 440 -21.20 -20.87 23.28
C ALA A 440 -21.23 -22.27 22.67
N MET A 441 -20.61 -22.44 21.49
CA MET A 441 -20.60 -23.72 20.77
C MET A 441 -19.31 -24.51 20.97
N ASP A 442 -19.35 -25.82 20.77
CA ASP A 442 -18.17 -26.67 20.65
C ASP A 442 -17.66 -26.68 19.20
N LEU A 443 -16.34 -26.62 19.03
CA LEU A 443 -15.66 -26.62 17.74
C LEU A 443 -14.70 -27.81 17.59
N GLY A 444 -14.74 -28.77 18.52
CA GLY A 444 -13.96 -30.00 18.50
C GLY A 444 -14.79 -31.24 18.14
N GLY A 445 -16.08 -31.08 17.83
CA GLY A 445 -17.04 -32.16 17.60
C GLY A 445 -17.33 -32.99 18.85
N CYS A 446 -17.33 -32.35 20.01
CA CYS A 446 -17.58 -32.95 21.31
C CYS A 446 -18.95 -32.53 21.86
N GLY A 447 -19.50 -33.37 22.74
CA GLY A 447 -20.72 -33.08 23.50
C GLY A 447 -20.43 -32.30 24.80
N PRO A 448 -21.40 -32.26 25.75
CA PRO A 448 -21.24 -31.57 27.03
C PRO A 448 -20.17 -32.19 27.93
N GLU A 449 -19.84 -33.48 27.73
CA GLU A 449 -18.78 -34.15 28.48
C GLU A 449 -17.39 -33.87 27.88
N ARG A 450 -16.44 -33.53 28.75
CA ARG A 450 -15.09 -33.14 28.34
C ARG A 450 -14.43 -34.17 27.44
N ARG A 451 -14.10 -33.77 26.20
CA ARG A 451 -13.41 -34.59 25.18
C ARG A 451 -14.19 -35.85 24.75
N GLN A 452 -15.48 -35.94 25.06
CA GLN A 452 -16.34 -36.98 24.52
C GLN A 452 -16.83 -36.54 23.13
N ARG A 453 -16.28 -37.14 22.09
CA ARG A 453 -16.65 -36.88 20.69
C ARG A 453 -18.07 -37.38 20.41
N LEU A 454 -18.85 -36.57 19.70
CA LEU A 454 -20.11 -37.01 19.11
C LEU A 454 -19.82 -37.94 17.93
N VAL A 455 -20.70 -38.92 17.70
CA VAL A 455 -20.60 -39.85 16.56
C VAL A 455 -20.62 -39.09 15.22
N ASP A 456 -21.35 -37.98 15.20
CA ASP A 456 -21.59 -37.09 14.07
C ASP A 456 -21.07 -35.65 14.33
N GLY A 457 -20.01 -35.51 15.14
CA GLY A 457 -19.48 -34.19 15.53
C GLY A 457 -18.63 -33.44 14.49
N GLY A 458 -18.49 -33.93 13.25
CA GLY A 458 -17.58 -33.33 12.26
C GLY A 458 -16.08 -33.53 12.58
N PRO A 459 -15.14 -32.76 12.02
CA PRO A 459 -13.71 -32.92 12.28
C PRO A 459 -13.30 -32.57 13.72
N GLY A 460 -12.19 -33.15 14.20
CA GLY A 460 -11.61 -32.79 15.50
C GLY A 460 -10.66 -31.58 15.41
N GLN A 461 -10.21 -31.05 16.55
CA GLN A 461 -9.37 -29.83 16.61
C GLN A 461 -7.88 -30.07 16.91
N SER A 462 -7.36 -31.28 16.68
CA SER A 462 -5.93 -31.59 16.84
C SER A 462 -5.08 -30.92 15.76
N ASP A 463 -3.78 -30.76 15.98
CA ASP A 463 -2.86 -30.19 14.98
C ASP A 463 -2.89 -30.94 13.65
N LYS A 464 -3.07 -32.27 13.68
CA LYS A 464 -3.29 -33.07 12.47
C LYS A 464 -4.49 -32.60 11.62
N GLN A 465 -5.56 -32.17 12.27
CA GLN A 465 -6.77 -31.71 11.60
C GLN A 465 -6.70 -30.23 11.20
N LYS A 466 -5.94 -29.42 11.95
CA LYS A 466 -5.71 -27.99 11.68
C LYS A 466 -4.73 -27.76 10.55
N PHE A 467 -3.68 -28.58 10.45
CA PHE A 467 -2.54 -28.35 9.58
C PHE A 467 -2.36 -29.47 8.56
N GLN A 468 -2.23 -30.72 9.03
CA GLN A 468 -1.87 -31.86 8.16
C GLN A 468 -3.01 -32.36 7.27
N ALA A 469 -4.22 -31.81 7.41
CA ALA A 469 -5.38 -32.15 6.58
C ALA A 469 -5.46 -31.31 5.29
N ILE A 470 -4.47 -30.45 5.00
CA ILE A 470 -4.54 -29.47 3.91
C ILE A 470 -4.72 -30.06 2.50
N ASP A 471 -4.31 -31.32 2.31
CA ASP A 471 -4.50 -32.07 1.05
C ASP A 471 -5.87 -32.77 0.94
N GLN A 472 -6.65 -32.81 2.03
CA GLN A 472 -8.03 -33.30 1.97
C GLN A 472 -8.94 -32.26 1.28
N PRO A 473 -10.12 -32.67 0.78
CA PRO A 473 -11.14 -31.73 0.32
C PRO A 473 -11.39 -30.63 1.35
N VAL A 474 -11.65 -29.42 0.89
CA VAL A 474 -11.76 -28.21 1.73
C VAL A 474 -12.87 -28.39 2.78
N GLU A 475 -13.98 -28.97 2.36
CA GLU A 475 -15.14 -29.35 3.17
C GLU A 475 -14.86 -30.43 4.21
N ASP A 476 -13.69 -31.10 4.15
CA ASP A 476 -13.25 -32.10 5.12
C ASP A 476 -12.19 -31.57 6.10
N GLN A 477 -11.90 -30.26 6.08
CA GLN A 477 -10.89 -29.65 6.96
C GLN A 477 -11.53 -28.99 8.18
N TRP A 478 -10.82 -28.99 9.31
CA TRP A 478 -11.35 -28.43 10.56
C TRP A 478 -11.69 -26.94 10.45
N SER A 479 -10.83 -26.14 9.82
CA SER A 479 -11.02 -24.68 9.69
C SER A 479 -12.31 -24.33 8.95
N TYR A 480 -12.64 -25.08 7.89
CA TYR A 480 -13.90 -24.95 7.16
C TYR A 480 -15.11 -25.10 8.09
N HIS A 481 -15.14 -26.20 8.84
CA HIS A 481 -16.21 -26.52 9.79
C HIS A 481 -16.26 -25.54 10.96
N ALA A 482 -15.12 -25.17 11.52
CA ALA A 482 -15.06 -24.29 12.69
C ALA A 482 -15.62 -22.89 12.37
N VAL A 483 -15.26 -22.31 11.22
CA VAL A 483 -15.80 -21.03 10.74
C VAL A 483 -17.29 -21.15 10.43
N ALA A 484 -17.70 -22.18 9.69
CA ALA A 484 -19.10 -22.40 9.36
C ALA A 484 -19.97 -22.55 10.62
N ASN A 485 -19.50 -23.30 11.62
CA ASN A 485 -20.22 -23.52 12.87
C ASN A 485 -20.38 -22.24 13.69
N VAL A 486 -19.41 -21.31 13.65
CA VAL A 486 -19.54 -19.99 14.27
C VAL A 486 -20.61 -19.15 13.58
N ILE A 487 -20.62 -19.14 12.24
CA ILE A 487 -21.61 -18.40 11.44
C ILE A 487 -23.01 -19.00 11.63
N LEU A 488 -23.14 -20.33 11.67
CA LEU A 488 -24.43 -21.02 11.88
C LEU A 488 -24.99 -20.76 13.29
N ALA A 489 -24.14 -20.74 14.32
CA ALA A 489 -24.58 -20.35 15.66
C ALA A 489 -25.05 -18.89 15.70
N HIS A 490 -24.38 -17.99 14.96
CA HIS A 490 -24.82 -16.62 14.80
C HIS A 490 -26.18 -16.54 14.08
N SER A 491 -26.35 -17.27 12.98
CA SER A 491 -27.62 -17.36 12.25
C SER A 491 -28.75 -17.96 13.11
N LEU A 492 -28.42 -18.89 14.01
CA LEU A 492 -29.36 -19.48 14.95
C LEU A 492 -29.81 -18.51 16.04
N ILE A 493 -28.88 -17.91 16.79
CA ILE A 493 -29.23 -17.06 17.95
C ILE A 493 -30.06 -15.85 17.53
N ARG A 494 -29.85 -15.30 16.33
CA ARG A 494 -30.63 -14.17 15.77
C ARG A 494 -32.11 -14.50 15.53
N ARG A 495 -32.46 -15.78 15.51
CA ARG A 495 -33.82 -16.29 15.27
C ARG A 495 -34.57 -16.63 16.55
N PHE A 496 -33.92 -16.59 17.72
CA PHE A 496 -34.63 -16.72 18.98
C PHE A 496 -35.50 -15.49 19.25
N ASP A 497 -36.70 -15.72 19.80
CA ASP A 497 -37.75 -14.72 19.92
C ASP A 497 -37.34 -13.54 20.82
N GLU A 498 -36.50 -13.80 21.82
CA GLU A 498 -36.00 -12.78 22.74
C GLU A 498 -34.78 -12.00 22.21
N VAL A 499 -34.21 -12.38 21.06
CA VAL A 499 -32.96 -11.82 20.53
C VAL A 499 -33.20 -10.77 19.47
N ASP A 500 -32.65 -9.57 19.69
CA ASP A 500 -32.57 -8.51 18.70
C ASP A 500 -31.46 -8.81 17.68
N ALA A 501 -31.87 -9.27 16.50
CA ALA A 501 -30.97 -9.66 15.42
C ALA A 501 -30.11 -8.52 14.88
N SER A 502 -30.44 -7.26 15.16
CA SER A 502 -29.67 -6.09 14.72
C SER A 502 -28.49 -5.75 15.64
N ARG A 503 -28.45 -6.34 16.85
CA ARG A 503 -27.47 -6.04 17.90
C ARG A 503 -26.73 -7.30 18.35
N THR A 504 -25.83 -7.78 17.51
CA THR A 504 -25.01 -8.98 17.80
C THR A 504 -23.51 -8.68 17.79
N ALA A 505 -22.76 -9.42 18.60
CA ALA A 505 -21.30 -9.33 18.66
C ALA A 505 -20.66 -10.73 18.71
N VAL A 506 -19.36 -10.80 18.45
CA VAL A 506 -18.57 -12.03 18.57
C VAL A 506 -17.32 -11.78 19.41
N THR A 507 -16.99 -12.72 20.27
CA THR A 507 -15.70 -12.73 20.97
C THR A 507 -15.15 -14.15 21.04
N GLY A 508 -13.83 -14.26 20.91
CA GLY A 508 -13.17 -15.55 20.92
C GLY A 508 -11.76 -15.48 21.48
N ILE A 509 -11.33 -16.60 22.05
CA ILE A 509 -10.05 -16.70 22.79
C ILE A 509 -9.10 -17.67 22.08
N SER A 510 -7.83 -17.29 21.88
CA SER A 510 -6.79 -18.15 21.27
C SER A 510 -7.22 -18.59 19.86
N TRP A 511 -7.32 -19.89 19.56
CA TRP A 511 -7.93 -20.37 18.31
C TRP A 511 -9.34 -19.80 18.06
N GLY A 512 -10.10 -19.49 19.12
CA GLY A 512 -11.37 -18.78 18.98
C GLY A 512 -11.20 -17.32 18.58
N GLY A 513 -10.12 -16.66 19.00
CA GLY A 513 -9.74 -15.32 18.55
C GLY A 513 -9.30 -15.32 17.08
N TYR A 514 -8.56 -16.35 16.68
CA TYR A 514 -8.20 -16.61 15.28
C TYR A 514 -9.47 -16.78 14.42
N LEU A 515 -10.43 -17.58 14.87
CA LEU A 515 -11.72 -17.73 14.18
C LEU A 515 -12.53 -16.44 14.20
N THR A 516 -12.44 -15.65 15.29
CA THR A 516 -13.08 -14.34 15.40
C THR A 516 -12.56 -13.37 14.33
N CYS A 517 -11.25 -13.35 14.05
CA CYS A 517 -10.68 -12.55 12.98
C CYS A 517 -11.21 -12.96 11.59
N ILE A 518 -11.35 -14.27 11.33
CA ILE A 518 -11.89 -14.78 10.07
C ILE A 518 -13.38 -14.42 9.93
N VAL A 519 -14.20 -14.76 10.93
CA VAL A 519 -15.66 -14.56 10.85
C VAL A 519 -16.04 -13.08 10.87
N ALA A 520 -15.23 -12.20 11.48
CA ALA A 520 -15.44 -10.76 11.40
C ALA A 520 -15.29 -10.24 9.97
N GLY A 521 -14.37 -10.82 9.18
CA GLY A 521 -14.24 -10.53 7.76
C GLY A 521 -15.37 -11.09 6.90
N LEU A 522 -15.93 -12.23 7.29
CA LEU A 522 -16.95 -12.95 6.51
C LEU A 522 -18.39 -12.52 6.82
N ASP A 523 -18.72 -12.25 8.09
CA ASP A 523 -20.10 -12.03 8.55
C ASP A 523 -20.31 -10.57 8.97
N SER A 524 -20.74 -9.76 8.01
CA SER A 524 -21.04 -8.32 8.17
C SER A 524 -22.23 -8.02 9.09
N ARG A 525 -22.93 -9.03 9.61
CA ARG A 525 -24.12 -8.86 10.46
C ARG A 525 -23.73 -8.51 11.91
N PHE A 526 -22.51 -8.84 12.35
CA PHE A 526 -21.98 -8.43 13.65
C PHE A 526 -21.80 -6.91 13.75
N LYS A 527 -21.96 -6.35 14.95
CA LYS A 527 -21.78 -4.92 15.27
C LYS A 527 -20.54 -4.64 16.11
N ALA A 528 -19.90 -5.67 16.65
CA ALA A 528 -18.61 -5.59 17.32
C ALA A 528 -17.92 -6.96 17.30
N ALA A 529 -16.59 -6.99 17.18
CA ALA A 529 -15.80 -8.20 17.26
C ALA A 529 -14.60 -8.04 18.22
N VAL A 530 -14.35 -9.05 19.05
CA VAL A 530 -13.28 -9.00 20.07
C VAL A 530 -12.42 -10.27 20.01
N PRO A 531 -11.39 -10.30 19.15
CA PRO A 531 -10.38 -11.37 19.15
C PRO A 531 -9.41 -11.21 20.34
N VAL A 532 -9.31 -12.26 21.15
CA VAL A 532 -8.38 -12.35 22.29
C VAL A 532 -7.24 -13.32 21.96
N TYR A 533 -6.01 -12.82 21.99
CA TYR A 533 -4.75 -13.42 21.53
C TYR A 533 -4.70 -13.67 20.02
N GLY A 534 -5.72 -14.33 19.47
CA GLY A 534 -5.70 -14.88 18.12
C GLY A 534 -5.47 -13.85 17.01
N CYS A 535 -4.57 -14.19 16.08
CA CYS A 535 -4.20 -13.38 14.93
C CYS A 535 -3.86 -14.26 13.70
N GLY A 536 -3.56 -13.63 12.57
CA GLY A 536 -3.01 -14.26 11.37
C GLY A 536 -1.48 -14.24 11.33
N PHE A 537 -0.91 -14.46 10.14
CA PHE A 537 0.53 -14.58 9.89
C PHE A 537 1.19 -15.73 10.68
N LEU A 538 0.45 -16.81 10.94
CA LEU A 538 0.93 -17.88 11.83
C LEU A 538 2.13 -18.65 11.26
N HIS A 539 2.27 -18.60 9.94
CA HIS A 539 3.33 -19.26 9.18
C HIS A 539 4.65 -18.48 9.17
N GLU A 540 4.65 -17.24 9.66
CA GLU A 540 5.83 -16.38 9.81
C GLU A 540 6.35 -16.44 11.24
N ASN A 541 5.48 -16.25 12.24
CA ASN A 541 5.84 -16.39 13.65
C ASN A 541 4.64 -16.81 14.51
N SER A 542 4.72 -18.01 15.11
CA SER A 542 3.71 -18.54 16.03
C SER A 542 4.24 -19.75 16.81
N MET A 543 3.44 -20.30 17.74
CA MET A 543 3.75 -21.59 18.37
C MET A 543 3.73 -22.78 17.40
N TRP A 544 3.16 -22.61 16.19
CA TRP A 544 2.95 -23.71 15.25
C TRP A 544 3.98 -23.76 14.11
N LEU A 545 5.11 -23.05 14.22
CA LEU A 545 6.15 -23.05 13.18
C LEU A 545 6.62 -24.46 12.79
N ASP A 546 6.73 -25.40 13.74
CA ASP A 546 7.08 -26.79 13.42
C ASP A 546 6.03 -27.49 12.54
N ASN A 547 4.74 -27.15 12.68
CA ASN A 547 3.69 -27.67 11.81
C ASN A 547 3.82 -27.13 10.39
N PHE A 548 4.21 -25.86 10.23
CA PHE A 548 4.47 -25.25 8.93
C PHE A 548 5.79 -25.75 8.30
N ALA A 549 6.82 -26.00 9.11
CA ALA A 549 8.08 -26.59 8.65
C ALA A 549 7.90 -28.02 8.12
N ALA A 550 6.89 -28.75 8.61
CA ALA A 550 6.51 -30.06 8.11
C ALA A 550 5.72 -30.04 6.79
N MET A 551 5.25 -28.87 6.33
CA MET A 551 4.57 -28.69 5.05
C MET A 551 5.57 -28.40 3.94
N ASN A 552 5.26 -28.83 2.71
CA ASN A 552 5.94 -28.28 1.54
C ASN A 552 5.41 -26.87 1.20
N ALA A 553 6.10 -26.15 0.32
CA ALA A 553 5.73 -24.77 -0.05
C ALA A 553 4.28 -24.63 -0.54
N GLN A 554 3.82 -25.54 -1.42
CA GLN A 554 2.45 -25.49 -1.96
C GLN A 554 1.39 -25.72 -0.88
N GLN A 555 1.65 -26.66 0.04
CA GLN A 555 0.77 -26.92 1.18
C GLN A 555 0.70 -25.71 2.12
N LYS A 556 1.85 -25.08 2.39
CA LYS A 556 1.94 -23.87 3.22
C LYS A 556 1.14 -22.73 2.58
N ASP A 557 1.36 -22.46 1.30
CA ASP A 557 0.66 -21.40 0.56
C ASP A 557 -0.86 -21.64 0.53
N LYS A 558 -1.27 -22.87 0.23
CA LYS A 558 -2.68 -23.27 0.25
C LYS A 558 -3.31 -23.10 1.63
N TRP A 559 -2.59 -23.47 2.69
CA TRP A 559 -3.07 -23.28 4.07
C TRP A 559 -3.26 -21.79 4.39
N VAL A 560 -2.30 -20.94 4.00
CA VAL A 560 -2.38 -19.50 4.21
C VAL A 560 -3.57 -18.90 3.47
N GLN A 561 -3.70 -19.21 2.17
CA GLN A 561 -4.77 -18.69 1.31
C GLN A 561 -6.19 -19.05 1.78
N LEU A 562 -6.35 -20.24 2.37
CA LEU A 562 -7.66 -20.73 2.81
C LEU A 562 -7.94 -20.39 4.28
N TRP A 563 -6.94 -20.46 5.15
CA TRP A 563 -7.18 -20.55 6.59
C TRP A 563 -6.51 -19.43 7.40
N ASP A 564 -5.54 -18.69 6.88
CA ASP A 564 -4.92 -17.63 7.70
C ASP A 564 -5.85 -16.41 7.84
N PRO A 565 -6.07 -15.86 9.06
CA PRO A 565 -6.84 -14.66 9.28
C PRO A 565 -6.38 -13.44 8.48
N SER A 566 -5.09 -13.40 8.07
CA SER A 566 -4.56 -12.34 7.21
C SER A 566 -5.32 -12.20 5.89
N MET A 567 -5.98 -13.26 5.43
CA MET A 567 -6.76 -13.24 4.19
C MET A 567 -8.16 -12.63 4.34
N TYR A 568 -8.67 -12.51 5.57
CA TYR A 568 -10.09 -12.20 5.82
C TYR A 568 -10.30 -10.97 6.68
N VAL A 569 -9.43 -10.75 7.67
CA VAL A 569 -9.66 -9.74 8.73
C VAL A 569 -9.74 -8.31 8.17
N GLY A 570 -9.10 -8.02 7.04
CA GLY A 570 -9.17 -6.71 6.37
C GLY A 570 -10.53 -6.37 5.76
N SER A 571 -11.41 -7.37 5.60
CA SER A 571 -12.80 -7.20 5.17
C SER A 571 -13.77 -6.92 6.31
N ALA A 572 -13.31 -6.89 7.56
CA ALA A 572 -14.16 -6.59 8.71
C ALA A 572 -14.79 -5.20 8.61
N THR A 573 -16.12 -5.14 8.70
CA THR A 573 -16.91 -3.90 8.57
C THR A 573 -17.33 -3.30 9.91
N MET A 574 -17.17 -4.06 10.99
CA MET A 574 -17.51 -3.66 12.35
C MET A 574 -16.27 -3.22 13.14
N PRO A 575 -16.44 -2.42 14.20
CA PRO A 575 -15.36 -2.11 15.12
C PRO A 575 -14.76 -3.36 15.78
N MET A 576 -13.44 -3.41 15.86
CA MET A 576 -12.69 -4.53 16.45
C MET A 576 -11.91 -4.12 17.70
N PHE A 577 -11.92 -4.96 18.74
CA PHE A 577 -11.13 -4.76 19.96
C PHE A 577 -10.13 -5.89 20.16
N PHE A 578 -8.86 -5.55 20.05
CA PHE A 578 -7.74 -6.48 20.05
C PHE A 578 -7.15 -6.60 21.45
N ILE A 579 -7.19 -7.80 22.03
CA ILE A 579 -6.61 -8.09 23.36
C ILE A 579 -5.45 -9.08 23.25
N ASN A 580 -4.28 -8.77 23.82
CA ASN A 580 -3.14 -9.70 23.85
C ASN A 580 -2.19 -9.45 25.03
N GLY A 581 -1.35 -10.45 25.32
CA GLY A 581 -0.25 -10.37 26.27
C GLY A 581 1.09 -10.13 25.58
N THR A 582 2.00 -9.40 26.22
CA THR A 582 3.33 -9.18 25.64
C THR A 582 4.20 -10.43 25.58
N ASN A 583 3.84 -11.46 26.35
CA ASN A 583 4.52 -12.75 26.46
C ASN A 583 3.70 -13.90 25.83
N ASP A 584 2.76 -13.58 24.93
CA ASP A 584 1.94 -14.59 24.29
C ASP A 584 2.78 -15.46 23.35
N GLY A 585 2.98 -16.72 23.72
CA GLY A 585 3.76 -17.66 22.92
C GLY A 585 2.99 -18.28 21.76
N ALA A 586 1.66 -18.22 21.75
CA ALA A 586 0.84 -18.77 20.69
C ALA A 586 0.66 -17.78 19.53
N TYR A 587 0.43 -16.51 19.87
CA TYR A 587 0.22 -15.41 18.95
C TYR A 587 1.16 -14.24 19.30
N PRO A 588 2.43 -14.32 18.88
CA PRO A 588 3.45 -13.30 19.14
C PRO A 588 3.06 -11.91 18.61
N LEU A 589 3.59 -10.86 19.25
CA LEU A 589 3.15 -9.48 19.02
C LEU A 589 3.40 -8.93 17.60
N ASP A 590 4.39 -9.44 16.88
CA ASP A 590 4.68 -9.08 15.48
C ASP A 590 3.61 -9.60 14.52
N SER A 591 3.27 -10.89 14.58
CA SER A 591 2.16 -11.46 13.82
C SER A 591 0.83 -10.82 14.21
N TYR A 592 0.67 -10.53 15.51
CA TYR A 592 -0.48 -9.81 16.04
C TYR A 592 -0.62 -8.41 15.42
N ALA A 593 0.48 -7.65 15.37
CA ALA A 593 0.52 -6.32 14.80
C ALA A 593 0.26 -6.27 13.31
N LYS A 594 0.87 -7.19 12.55
CA LYS A 594 0.57 -7.36 11.12
C LYS A 594 -0.92 -7.61 10.90
N THR A 595 -1.54 -8.44 11.75
CA THR A 595 -2.96 -8.80 11.62
C THR A 595 -3.90 -7.62 11.87
N TYR A 596 -3.77 -6.90 12.99
CA TYR A 596 -4.65 -5.76 13.24
C TYR A 596 -4.36 -4.60 12.27
N GLY A 597 -3.15 -4.53 11.70
CA GLY A 597 -2.75 -3.57 10.69
C GLY A 597 -3.55 -3.69 9.39
N LEU A 598 -4.06 -4.88 9.07
CA LEU A 598 -4.91 -5.13 7.91
C LEU A 598 -6.35 -4.59 8.08
N VAL A 599 -6.79 -4.32 9.31
CA VAL A 599 -8.16 -3.86 9.57
C VAL A 599 -8.31 -2.40 9.11
N ASN A 600 -9.18 -2.20 8.10
CA ASN A 600 -9.49 -0.88 7.54
C ASN A 600 -10.46 -0.05 8.40
N GLY A 601 -11.18 -0.70 9.32
CA GLY A 601 -12.20 -0.08 10.18
C GLY A 601 -11.68 0.40 11.54
N LYS A 602 -12.63 0.81 12.41
CA LYS A 602 -12.31 1.24 13.79
C LYS A 602 -11.69 0.08 14.57
N ARG A 603 -10.55 0.34 15.21
CA ARG A 603 -9.84 -0.60 16.07
C ARG A 603 -9.45 0.02 17.39
N ASN A 604 -9.42 -0.79 18.44
CA ASN A 604 -8.91 -0.40 19.75
C ASN A 604 -8.16 -1.58 20.37
N PHE A 605 -7.31 -1.33 21.38
CA PHE A 605 -6.35 -2.30 21.87
C PHE A 605 -6.33 -2.41 23.39
N ARG A 606 -6.06 -3.61 23.88
CA ARG A 606 -5.67 -3.88 25.26
C ARG A 606 -4.50 -4.86 25.28
N ILE A 607 -3.30 -4.29 25.27
CA ILE A 607 -2.06 -5.04 25.40
C ILE A 607 -1.63 -5.00 26.86
N THR A 608 -1.42 -6.17 27.45
CA THR A 608 -1.07 -6.30 28.88
C THR A 608 0.29 -6.95 29.02
N VAL A 609 1.20 -6.27 29.71
CA VAL A 609 2.52 -6.82 30.03
C VAL A 609 2.38 -8.11 30.84
N ASN A 610 2.96 -9.21 30.35
CA ASN A 610 2.99 -10.51 31.01
C ASN A 610 1.61 -11.15 31.29
N MET A 611 0.60 -10.88 30.45
CA MET A 611 -0.70 -11.56 30.55
C MET A 611 -0.57 -13.06 30.25
N ARG A 612 -1.09 -13.90 31.15
CA ARG A 612 -1.08 -15.36 30.96
C ARG A 612 -2.00 -15.76 29.81
N HIS A 613 -1.52 -16.58 28.88
CA HIS A 613 -2.36 -17.18 27.85
C HIS A 613 -3.34 -18.21 28.45
N GLY A 614 -4.62 -18.14 28.08
CA GLY A 614 -5.64 -19.13 28.46
C GLY A 614 -7.07 -18.58 28.50
N HIS A 615 -8.06 -19.46 28.66
CA HIS A 615 -9.48 -19.09 28.69
C HIS A 615 -9.83 -18.15 29.84
N SER A 616 -9.45 -18.48 31.08
CA SER A 616 -9.77 -17.64 32.23
C SER A 616 -9.17 -16.23 32.12
N PRO A 617 -7.86 -16.05 31.84
CA PRO A 617 -7.33 -14.72 31.58
C PRO A 617 -7.94 -14.05 30.35
N GLY A 618 -8.35 -14.82 29.33
CA GLY A 618 -8.89 -14.28 28.08
C GLY A 618 -10.30 -13.70 28.17
N TRP A 619 -11.13 -14.12 29.12
CA TRP A 619 -12.46 -13.52 29.35
C TRP A 619 -12.56 -12.66 30.61
N THR A 620 -11.46 -12.49 31.36
CA THR A 620 -11.43 -11.68 32.59
C THR A 620 -11.47 -10.16 32.32
N PRO A 621 -10.83 -9.61 31.27
CA PRO A 621 -10.87 -8.18 30.99
C PRO A 621 -12.30 -7.65 30.85
N GLU A 622 -12.69 -6.74 31.75
CA GLU A 622 -14.01 -6.11 31.75
C GLU A 622 -14.21 -5.21 30.53
N GLU A 623 -13.10 -4.73 29.95
CA GLU A 623 -13.02 -3.98 28.69
C GLU A 623 -13.79 -4.68 27.56
N ILE A 624 -13.76 -6.02 27.49
CA ILE A 624 -14.47 -6.79 26.46
C ILE A 624 -15.96 -6.47 26.50
N GLY A 625 -16.55 -6.54 27.71
CA GLY A 625 -17.95 -6.26 27.92
C GLY A 625 -18.29 -4.80 27.65
N LEU A 626 -17.42 -3.87 28.03
CA LEU A 626 -17.66 -2.44 27.85
C LEU A 626 -17.55 -2.01 26.39
N PHE A 627 -16.61 -2.58 25.64
CA PHE A 627 -16.51 -2.39 24.19
C PHE A 627 -17.76 -2.90 23.46
N VAL A 628 -18.28 -4.06 23.85
CA VAL A 628 -19.53 -4.58 23.27
C VAL A 628 -20.73 -3.72 23.67
N ASP A 629 -20.81 -3.27 24.93
CA ASP A 629 -21.87 -2.35 25.39
C ASP A 629 -21.86 -1.03 24.61
N GLN A 630 -20.67 -0.49 24.28
CA GLN A 630 -20.52 0.73 23.49
C GLN A 630 -21.30 0.67 22.17
N TYR A 631 -21.28 -0.46 21.47
CA TYR A 631 -21.92 -0.60 20.16
C TYR A 631 -23.30 -1.25 20.20
N LEU A 632 -23.62 -2.06 21.21
CA LEU A 632 -24.90 -2.80 21.28
C LEU A 632 -25.88 -2.24 22.33
N LYS A 633 -25.43 -1.37 23.23
CA LYS A 633 -26.25 -0.78 24.31
C LYS A 633 -26.06 0.73 24.45
N ALA A 634 -25.35 1.38 23.53
CA ALA A 634 -24.93 2.77 23.63
C ALA A 634 -24.20 3.08 24.95
N GLY A 635 -23.38 2.13 25.42
CA GLY A 635 -22.55 2.32 26.60
C GLY A 635 -21.47 3.37 26.37
N THR A 636 -20.97 3.96 27.46
CA THR A 636 -19.88 4.96 27.39
C THR A 636 -18.65 4.38 26.69
N PRO A 637 -18.15 5.00 25.61
CA PRO A 637 -17.01 4.51 24.84
C PRO A 637 -15.76 4.23 25.67
N LEU A 638 -14.97 3.23 25.25
CA LEU A 638 -13.60 3.07 25.74
C LEU A 638 -12.73 4.23 25.25
N PRO A 639 -11.72 4.66 26.01
CA PRO A 639 -10.73 5.59 25.48
C PRO A 639 -10.03 4.99 24.25
N GLU A 640 -9.58 5.86 23.35
CA GLU A 640 -8.80 5.51 22.18
C GLU A 640 -7.46 6.25 22.27
N VAL A 641 -6.35 5.51 22.23
CA VAL A 641 -5.00 6.09 22.22
C VAL A 641 -4.43 5.94 20.82
N LEU A 642 -4.12 7.06 20.17
CA LEU A 642 -3.54 7.06 18.83
C LEU A 642 -2.08 6.58 18.87
N THR A 643 -1.54 6.25 17.71
CA THR A 643 -0.16 5.74 17.57
C THR A 643 0.83 6.72 18.19
N PRO A 644 1.71 6.26 19.11
CA PRO A 644 2.68 7.13 19.75
C PRO A 644 3.77 7.59 18.78
N GLU A 645 4.08 8.87 18.79
CA GLU A 645 5.13 9.49 17.97
C GLU A 645 6.29 9.96 18.84
N ILE A 646 7.51 9.94 18.29
CA ILE A 646 8.69 10.51 18.95
C ILE A 646 8.92 11.91 18.39
N SER A 647 8.98 12.91 19.28
CA SER A 647 9.30 14.30 18.93
C SER A 647 10.02 14.96 20.11
N ASP A 648 11.11 15.68 19.82
CA ASP A 648 11.91 16.42 20.80
C ASP A 648 12.39 15.60 22.02
N GLY A 649 12.71 14.31 21.81
CA GLY A 649 13.17 13.41 22.87
C GLY A 649 12.07 12.92 23.83
N GLU A 650 10.80 13.15 23.48
CA GLU A 650 9.63 12.62 24.19
C GLU A 650 8.78 11.74 23.25
N ILE A 651 8.08 10.76 23.84
CA ILE A 651 6.95 10.11 23.19
C ILE A 651 5.69 10.92 23.47
N ARG A 652 4.91 11.17 22.41
CA ARG A 652 3.63 11.87 22.44
C ARG A 652 2.56 11.02 21.78
N ALA A 653 1.42 10.83 22.43
CA ALA A 653 0.26 10.17 21.85
C ALA A 653 -1.01 10.95 22.16
N ARG A 654 -1.76 11.34 21.12
CA ARG A 654 -3.09 11.91 21.31
C ARG A 654 -4.07 10.83 21.75
N PHE A 655 -5.10 11.22 22.47
CA PHE A 655 -6.18 10.31 22.85
C PHE A 655 -7.56 10.94 22.64
N LYS A 656 -8.57 10.09 22.47
CA LYS A 656 -9.99 10.46 22.49
C LYS A 656 -10.66 9.73 23.64
N SER A 657 -11.35 10.47 24.52
CA SER A 657 -12.03 9.86 25.65
C SER A 657 -13.18 10.73 26.15
N GLU A 658 -14.34 10.11 26.39
CA GLU A 658 -15.47 10.75 27.10
C GLU A 658 -15.30 10.71 28.62
N THR A 659 -14.50 9.76 29.12
CA THR A 659 -14.15 9.62 30.53
C THR A 659 -12.76 10.18 30.81
N ALA A 660 -12.58 10.87 31.93
CA ALA A 660 -11.27 11.39 32.31
C ALA A 660 -10.25 10.25 32.47
N LEU A 661 -9.07 10.43 31.87
CA LEU A 661 -7.94 9.52 32.08
C LEU A 661 -7.34 9.74 33.48
N THR A 662 -7.04 8.66 34.19
CA THR A 662 -6.50 8.68 35.56
C THR A 662 -5.04 8.28 35.65
N SER A 663 -4.52 7.49 34.69
CA SER A 663 -3.10 7.15 34.62
C SER A 663 -2.67 6.82 33.19
N ALA A 664 -1.40 7.07 32.87
CA ALA A 664 -0.76 6.65 31.64
C ALA A 664 0.63 6.06 31.91
N THR A 665 1.02 5.03 31.15
CA THR A 665 2.32 4.37 31.25
C THR A 665 2.87 4.05 29.87
N LEU A 666 4.16 4.26 29.67
CA LEU A 666 4.91 3.77 28.51
C LEU A 666 5.53 2.41 28.87
N HIS A 667 5.31 1.40 28.03
CA HIS A 667 5.94 0.09 28.13
C HIS A 667 6.94 -0.06 26.98
N TYR A 668 8.15 -0.53 27.25
CA TYR A 668 9.14 -0.81 26.21
C TYR A 668 9.97 -2.05 26.53
N THR A 669 10.57 -2.64 25.51
CA THR A 669 11.60 -3.68 25.62
C THR A 669 12.81 -3.32 24.77
N THR A 670 13.97 -3.91 25.08
CA THR A 670 15.22 -3.74 24.33
C THR A 670 15.72 -5.05 23.71
N GLY A 671 15.03 -6.17 23.95
CA GLY A 671 15.38 -7.45 23.33
C GLY A 671 14.70 -7.60 21.98
N LYS A 672 15.26 -8.44 21.10
CA LYS A 672 14.77 -8.60 19.72
C LYS A 672 13.90 -9.84 19.56
N THR A 673 14.45 -11.01 19.85
CA THR A 673 13.76 -12.29 19.68
C THR A 673 14.16 -13.29 20.80
N PRO A 674 13.33 -14.31 21.07
CA PRO A 674 11.95 -14.46 20.58
C PRO A 674 11.02 -13.45 21.28
N ILE A 675 10.15 -12.80 20.50
CA ILE A 675 9.35 -11.63 20.94
C ILE A 675 8.48 -11.91 22.18
N ASN A 676 8.01 -13.15 22.32
CA ASN A 676 7.19 -13.61 23.44
C ASN A 676 7.98 -13.88 24.74
N GLN A 677 9.31 -13.76 24.74
CA GLN A 677 10.16 -13.93 25.92
C GLN A 677 10.88 -12.63 26.32
N LEU A 678 10.48 -11.51 25.72
CA LEU A 678 11.13 -10.22 25.96
C LEU A 678 10.82 -9.67 27.35
N ASP A 679 11.84 -9.10 27.98
CA ASP A 679 11.69 -8.38 29.26
C ASP A 679 11.17 -6.96 29.02
N TRP A 680 10.01 -6.64 29.60
CA TRP A 680 9.35 -5.35 29.46
C TRP A 680 9.64 -4.44 30.65
N GLN A 681 10.00 -3.19 30.35
CA GLN A 681 10.17 -2.10 31.30
C GLN A 681 9.00 -1.13 31.17
N THR A 682 8.66 -0.46 32.27
CA THR A 682 7.52 0.47 32.33
C THR A 682 7.96 1.81 32.91
N LEU A 683 7.61 2.89 32.23
CA LEU A 683 7.85 4.27 32.65
C LEU A 683 6.52 5.00 32.87
N PRO A 684 6.44 5.90 33.86
CA PRO A 684 5.26 6.75 34.01
C PRO A 684 5.15 7.71 32.82
N ALA A 685 3.93 7.89 32.32
CA ALA A 685 3.60 8.93 31.35
C ALA A 685 2.66 9.96 31.99
N ARG A 686 2.76 11.20 31.54
CA ARG A 686 1.92 12.33 31.96
C ARG A 686 0.72 12.46 31.02
N ILE A 687 -0.41 12.90 31.55
CA ILE A 687 -1.59 13.26 30.77
C ILE A 687 -1.64 14.79 30.76
N GLU A 688 -1.56 15.39 29.57
CA GLU A 688 -1.50 16.83 29.34
C GLU A 688 -2.55 17.18 28.28
N ASP A 689 -3.65 17.83 28.70
CA ASP A 689 -4.80 18.15 27.84
C ASP A 689 -5.35 16.93 27.07
N ASP A 690 -5.19 16.88 25.75
CA ASP A 690 -5.60 15.81 24.84
C ASP A 690 -4.44 14.85 24.47
N MET A 691 -3.31 14.95 25.17
CA MET A 691 -2.08 14.20 24.90
C MET A 691 -1.56 13.41 26.10
N ILE A 692 -0.87 12.31 25.79
CA ILE A 692 -0.06 11.54 26.72
C ILE A 692 1.40 11.81 26.36
N VAL A 693 2.19 12.19 27.34
CA VAL A 693 3.60 12.56 27.17
C VAL A 693 4.47 11.70 28.07
N SER A 694 5.49 11.06 27.51
CA SER A 694 6.45 10.23 28.24
C SER A 694 7.87 10.56 27.78
N PRO A 695 8.91 10.39 28.62
CA PRO A 695 10.28 10.34 28.12
C PRO A 695 10.40 9.30 27.01
N GLN A 696 11.22 9.58 25.99
CA GLN A 696 11.55 8.61 24.95
C GLN A 696 12.18 7.35 25.58
N PRO A 697 11.84 6.14 25.10
CA PRO A 697 12.50 4.93 25.54
C PRO A 697 13.98 4.96 25.15
N PRO A 698 14.87 4.19 25.80
CA PRO A 698 16.28 4.14 25.45
C PRO A 698 16.48 3.86 23.96
N GLU A 699 17.55 4.37 23.35
CA GLU A 699 17.87 4.17 21.92
C GLU A 699 17.84 2.70 21.48
N LYS A 700 18.23 1.80 22.38
CA LYS A 700 18.19 0.34 22.19
C LYS A 700 16.80 -0.30 22.31
N ALA A 701 15.75 0.47 22.55
CA ALA A 701 14.40 -0.06 22.62
C ALA A 701 13.97 -0.58 21.25
N THR A 702 13.39 -1.77 21.23
CA THR A 702 13.02 -2.52 20.02
C THR A 702 11.52 -2.51 19.78
N ILE A 703 10.72 -2.43 20.84
CA ILE A 703 9.26 -2.34 20.77
C ILE A 703 8.77 -1.48 21.94
N TRP A 704 7.78 -0.62 21.72
CA TRP A 704 7.11 0.13 22.78
C TRP A 704 5.63 0.40 22.48
N PHE A 705 4.85 0.67 23.54
CA PHE A 705 3.44 1.09 23.45
C PHE A 705 3.03 1.84 24.71
N ILE A 706 1.94 2.60 24.64
CA ILE A 706 1.36 3.31 25.79
C ILE A 706 0.13 2.56 26.28
N SER A 707 -0.05 2.47 27.59
CA SER A 707 -1.32 2.08 28.22
C SER A 707 -1.88 3.23 29.04
N VAL A 708 -3.21 3.35 29.05
CA VAL A 708 -3.92 4.32 29.90
C VAL A 708 -5.03 3.63 30.68
N ALA A 709 -5.34 4.19 31.84
CA ALA A 709 -6.54 3.85 32.59
C ALA A 709 -7.43 5.09 32.74
N ASP A 710 -8.75 4.89 32.68
CA ASP A 710 -9.72 5.96 32.87
C ASP A 710 -10.31 6.00 34.30
N ALA A 711 -11.27 6.88 34.54
CA ALA A 711 -11.97 7.01 35.83
C ALA A 711 -12.76 5.75 36.24
N ARG A 712 -13.07 4.85 35.30
CA ARG A 712 -13.70 3.55 35.55
C ARG A 712 -12.66 2.48 35.93
N ARG A 713 -11.36 2.82 35.92
CA ARG A 713 -10.20 1.91 36.07
C ARG A 713 -10.08 0.88 34.95
N ILE A 714 -10.62 1.22 33.78
CA ILE A 714 -10.58 0.40 32.58
C ILE A 714 -9.36 0.77 31.79
N ASN A 715 -8.66 -0.23 31.26
CA ASN A 715 -7.37 -0.06 30.63
C ASN A 715 -7.45 -0.28 29.13
N VAL A 716 -6.84 0.61 28.36
CA VAL A 716 -6.62 0.46 26.92
C VAL A 716 -5.17 0.78 26.58
N SER A 717 -4.73 0.39 25.39
CA SER A 717 -3.38 0.64 24.91
C SER A 717 -3.40 1.32 23.54
N SER A 718 -2.30 1.98 23.20
CA SER A 718 -2.00 2.36 21.83
C SER A 718 -1.64 1.13 20.99
N GLU A 719 -1.45 1.34 19.69
CA GLU A 719 -0.74 0.39 18.83
C GLU A 719 0.70 0.16 19.33
N LEU A 720 1.24 -1.02 19.00
CA LEU A 720 2.66 -1.31 19.17
C LEU A 720 3.45 -0.51 18.14
N VAL A 721 4.50 0.15 18.63
CA VAL A 721 5.54 0.71 17.79
C VAL A 721 6.73 -0.22 17.86
N PHE A 722 7.02 -0.88 16.75
CA PHE A 722 8.29 -1.55 16.58
C PHE A 722 9.29 -0.45 16.28
N ALA A 723 10.37 -0.39 17.06
CA ALA A 723 11.56 0.29 16.59
C ALA A 723 11.78 -0.24 15.19
N LYS A 724 11.99 0.65 14.22
CA LYS A 724 12.41 0.20 12.90
C LYS A 724 13.60 -0.70 13.15
N GLU A 725 13.43 -2.02 13.00
CA GLU A 725 14.57 -2.84 12.69
C GLU A 725 15.11 -2.16 11.45
N ASN A 726 16.29 -1.60 11.59
CA ASN A 726 17.17 -1.30 10.48
C ASN A 726 17.42 -2.63 9.75
N LEU A 727 16.42 -3.19 9.09
CA LEU A 727 16.51 -4.30 8.14
C LEU A 727 16.20 -3.77 6.75
N ALA A 728 15.38 -2.72 6.63
CA ALA A 728 15.38 -1.84 5.45
C ALA A 728 16.49 -0.75 5.53
N SER A 729 17.08 -0.52 6.71
CA SER A 729 18.08 0.53 6.96
C SER A 729 19.44 -0.01 7.49
N ALA A 730 19.61 -1.32 7.64
CA ALA A 730 20.92 -1.87 7.98
C ALA A 730 21.88 -1.66 6.80
N LYS A 731 22.92 -0.89 7.06
CA LYS A 731 24.07 -0.74 6.16
C LYS A 731 24.62 -2.11 5.76
N PRO A 732 24.86 -2.39 4.47
CA PRO A 732 25.57 -3.60 4.08
C PRO A 732 26.95 -3.68 4.75
N ARG A 733 27.41 -4.88 5.10
CA ARG A 733 28.73 -5.09 5.71
C ARG A 733 29.76 -5.31 4.61
N LEU A 734 30.88 -4.61 4.65
CA LEU A 734 31.87 -4.57 3.57
C LEU A 734 33.28 -4.91 4.06
N ILE A 735 33.95 -5.83 3.36
CA ILE A 735 35.40 -6.06 3.46
C ILE A 735 36.03 -5.83 2.08
N ILE A 736 37.15 -5.12 2.07
CA ILE A 736 37.96 -4.89 0.87
C ILE A 736 39.28 -5.65 0.96
N LEU A 737 39.58 -6.41 -0.09
CA LEU A 737 40.91 -6.96 -0.38
C LEU A 737 41.48 -6.22 -1.60
N ALA A 738 42.53 -5.41 -1.42
CA ALA A 738 43.15 -4.68 -2.52
C ALA A 738 44.68 -4.70 -2.45
N ASP A 739 45.33 -4.70 -3.61
CA ASP A 739 46.78 -4.60 -3.77
C ASP A 739 47.26 -3.14 -3.72
N MET A 740 46.96 -2.49 -2.59
CA MET A 740 47.31 -1.09 -2.33
C MET A 740 48.76 -0.80 -2.74
N GLY A 741 48.93 0.26 -3.55
CA GLY A 741 50.24 0.71 -4.04
C GLY A 741 50.64 0.13 -5.40
N ASN A 742 49.89 -0.83 -5.96
CA ASN A 742 50.18 -1.36 -7.29
C ASN A 742 49.97 -0.31 -8.40
N GLU A 743 48.75 0.20 -8.53
CA GLU A 743 48.39 1.24 -9.50
C GLU A 743 47.72 2.45 -8.79
N PRO A 744 47.70 3.65 -9.41
CA PRO A 744 47.06 4.81 -8.77
C PRO A 744 45.55 4.66 -8.56
N ASP A 745 44.88 3.78 -9.29
CA ASP A 745 43.44 3.56 -9.17
C ASP A 745 43.03 2.95 -7.83
N GLU A 746 43.88 2.15 -7.17
CA GLU A 746 43.61 1.71 -5.80
C GLU A 746 43.44 2.89 -4.84
N MET A 747 44.25 3.93 -4.98
CA MET A 747 44.07 5.16 -4.19
C MET A 747 42.79 5.90 -4.58
N GLN A 748 42.54 6.04 -5.89
CA GLN A 748 41.36 6.74 -6.40
C GLN A 748 40.06 6.11 -5.89
N GLN A 749 39.90 4.80 -6.06
CA GLN A 749 38.69 4.08 -5.67
C GLN A 749 38.47 4.06 -4.16
N MET A 750 39.55 4.03 -3.35
CA MET A 750 39.42 4.02 -1.88
C MET A 750 39.06 5.39 -1.33
N ILE A 751 39.52 6.47 -1.97
CA ILE A 751 39.10 7.84 -1.65
C ILE A 751 37.62 8.04 -2.02
N HIS A 752 37.18 7.49 -3.15
CA HIS A 752 35.78 7.49 -3.52
C HIS A 752 34.94 6.64 -2.53
N MET A 753 35.36 5.41 -2.23
CA MET A 753 34.65 4.55 -1.28
C MET A 753 34.55 5.18 0.12
N ILE A 754 35.61 5.81 0.62
CA ILE A 754 35.56 6.42 1.97
C ILE A 754 34.62 7.64 2.00
N SER A 755 34.44 8.35 0.89
CA SER A 755 33.43 9.41 0.77
C SER A 755 32.00 8.85 0.60
N CYS A 756 31.83 7.54 0.38
CA CYS A 756 30.53 6.84 0.42
C CYS A 756 30.33 6.00 1.69
N SER A 757 31.27 6.04 2.64
CA SER A 757 31.28 5.13 3.80
C SER A 757 30.15 5.34 4.81
N ASN A 758 29.31 6.36 4.61
CA ASN A 758 28.06 6.48 5.34
C ASN A 758 26.98 5.50 4.84
N GLU A 759 27.15 4.79 3.71
CA GLU A 759 26.12 3.87 3.20
C GLU A 759 26.30 2.41 3.63
N PHE A 760 27.51 2.03 4.04
CA PHE A 760 27.90 0.66 4.40
C PHE A 760 28.76 0.62 5.67
N GLU A 761 28.85 -0.55 6.31
CA GLU A 761 29.69 -0.80 7.48
C GLU A 761 31.00 -1.46 7.03
N LEU A 762 32.10 -0.71 7.08
CA LEU A 762 33.43 -1.24 6.79
C LEU A 762 33.91 -2.14 7.93
N GLU A 763 34.16 -3.40 7.62
CA GLU A 763 34.65 -4.40 8.56
C GLU A 763 36.05 -4.90 8.25
N GLY A 764 36.65 -4.53 7.11
CA GLY A 764 38.05 -4.84 6.83
C GLY A 764 38.59 -4.04 5.66
N LEU A 765 39.79 -3.46 5.85
CA LEU A 765 40.57 -2.79 4.81
C LEU A 765 41.91 -3.52 4.71
N ILE A 766 41.97 -4.51 3.81
CA ILE A 766 43.04 -5.51 3.83
C ILE A 766 43.91 -5.33 2.59
N ALA A 767 45.19 -5.04 2.82
CA ALA A 767 46.19 -4.99 1.76
C ALA A 767 46.61 -6.42 1.41
N VAL A 768 46.44 -6.83 0.16
CA VAL A 768 46.70 -8.21 -0.30
C VAL A 768 47.67 -8.23 -1.48
N THR A 769 48.23 -9.39 -1.76
CA THR A 769 48.99 -9.66 -2.98
C THR A 769 48.09 -9.91 -4.19
N GLY A 770 48.68 -9.96 -5.37
CA GLY A 770 48.03 -10.40 -6.60
C GLY A 770 49.05 -10.63 -7.71
N LYS A 771 48.59 -10.62 -8.95
CA LYS A 771 49.43 -10.77 -10.15
C LYS A 771 50.56 -9.75 -10.22
N TYR A 772 50.29 -8.50 -9.85
CA TYR A 772 51.19 -7.38 -10.04
C TYR A 772 51.97 -6.99 -8.79
N LEU A 773 51.36 -7.15 -7.61
CA LEU A 773 51.99 -6.96 -6.30
C LEU A 773 52.23 -8.31 -5.63
N ARG A 774 53.47 -8.81 -5.74
CA ARG A 774 53.93 -10.08 -5.16
C ARG A 774 55.46 -10.16 -5.23
N PRO A 775 56.11 -10.99 -4.39
CA PRO A 775 57.53 -11.28 -4.49
C PRO A 775 57.94 -11.68 -5.91
N GLY A 776 59.01 -11.05 -6.41
CA GLY A 776 59.51 -11.27 -7.77
C GLY A 776 58.71 -10.58 -8.89
N SER A 777 57.80 -9.65 -8.55
CA SER A 777 57.16 -8.79 -9.55
C SER A 777 58.17 -8.04 -10.40
N ARG A 778 57.89 -7.95 -11.71
CA ARG A 778 58.72 -7.25 -12.71
C ARG A 778 58.72 -5.73 -12.55
N LEU A 779 57.83 -5.18 -11.70
CA LEU A 779 57.67 -3.74 -11.48
C LEU A 779 58.69 -3.17 -10.49
N GLY A 780 59.37 -4.02 -9.72
CA GLY A 780 60.44 -3.65 -8.79
C GLY A 780 60.14 -4.02 -7.34
N GLU A 781 61.11 -3.76 -6.46
CA GLU A 781 61.06 -4.15 -5.03
C GLU A 781 59.89 -3.54 -4.27
N TYR A 782 59.41 -2.37 -4.68
CA TYR A 782 58.21 -1.75 -4.09
C TYR A 782 57.00 -2.68 -4.22
N ASN A 783 56.78 -3.28 -5.39
CA ASN A 783 55.67 -4.20 -5.66
C ASN A 783 55.91 -5.63 -5.13
N TRP A 784 56.90 -5.85 -4.26
CA TRP A 784 57.13 -7.17 -3.64
C TRP A 784 56.44 -7.35 -2.30
N VAL A 785 55.92 -6.26 -1.70
CA VAL A 785 55.31 -6.26 -0.38
C VAL A 785 53.99 -5.50 -0.39
N THR A 786 53.07 -5.86 0.51
CA THR A 786 51.77 -5.19 0.67
C THR A 786 51.91 -3.85 1.39
N HIS A 787 51.07 -2.86 1.02
CA HIS A 787 51.12 -1.50 1.57
C HIS A 787 49.86 -1.09 2.37
N PRO A 788 49.58 -1.70 3.54
CA PRO A 788 48.44 -1.31 4.38
C PRO A 788 48.52 0.14 4.90
N GLU A 789 49.70 0.74 4.94
CA GLU A 789 49.91 2.14 5.33
C GLU A 789 49.19 3.15 4.43
N LEU A 790 48.90 2.80 3.17
CA LEU A 790 48.16 3.67 2.26
C LEU A 790 46.69 3.82 2.66
N TYR A 791 46.08 2.78 3.26
CA TYR A 791 44.76 2.93 3.90
C TYR A 791 44.81 3.92 5.06
N ILE A 792 45.89 3.88 5.86
CA ILE A 792 46.07 4.82 6.98
C ILE A 792 46.20 6.25 6.47
N GLU A 793 46.94 6.47 5.38
CA GLU A 793 47.06 7.79 4.74
C GLU A 793 45.68 8.33 4.30
N ILE A 794 44.86 7.50 3.66
CA ILE A 794 43.49 7.87 3.25
C ILE A 794 42.63 8.18 4.48
N ILE A 795 42.68 7.34 5.52
CA ILE A 795 41.92 7.56 6.76
C ILE A 795 42.36 8.84 7.48
N ASP A 796 43.65 9.18 7.44
CA ASP A 796 44.17 10.43 8.01
C ASP A 796 43.71 11.67 7.23
N ALA A 797 43.57 11.55 5.90
CA ALA A 797 42.94 12.58 5.08
C ALA A 797 41.44 12.69 5.36
N TYR A 798 40.73 11.56 5.43
CA TYR A 798 39.32 11.48 5.80
C TYR A 798 39.04 12.11 7.18
N ALA A 799 39.89 11.85 8.17
CA ALA A 799 39.76 12.44 9.51
C ALA A 799 39.72 13.98 9.50
N LYS A 800 40.41 14.61 8.54
CA LYS A 800 40.45 16.08 8.40
C LYS A 800 39.17 16.65 7.79
N VAL A 801 38.42 15.85 7.03
CA VAL A 801 37.15 16.25 6.40
C VAL A 801 35.93 15.66 7.12
N TYR A 802 36.13 14.72 8.04
CA TYR A 802 35.09 14.00 8.80
C TYR A 802 34.03 14.92 9.39
N LYS A 803 34.45 15.99 10.07
CA LYS A 803 33.53 16.95 10.70
C LYS A 803 32.69 17.74 9.70
N ASN A 804 33.16 17.86 8.46
CA ASN A 804 32.37 18.49 7.41
C ASN A 804 31.37 17.50 6.83
N LEU A 805 31.80 16.27 6.52
CA LEU A 805 30.93 15.17 6.06
C LEU A 805 29.75 14.93 7.00
N GLN A 806 29.97 14.97 8.32
CA GLN A 806 28.93 14.85 9.35
C GLN A 806 27.84 15.93 9.29
N LYS A 807 28.04 17.03 8.55
CA LYS A 807 27.00 18.04 8.34
C LYS A 807 25.98 17.59 7.30
N HIS A 808 26.41 16.78 6.34
CA HIS A 808 25.66 16.47 5.12
C HIS A 808 24.85 15.17 5.22
N ALA A 809 25.33 14.21 6.00
CA ALA A 809 24.66 12.95 6.21
C ALA A 809 25.08 12.31 7.53
N ASP A 810 24.26 11.39 8.04
CA ASP A 810 24.54 10.62 9.24
C ASP A 810 25.29 9.31 8.95
N GLY A 811 25.89 8.76 10.01
CA GLY A 811 26.40 7.39 10.01
C GLY A 811 27.79 7.20 9.39
N TRP A 812 28.55 8.26 9.23
CA TRP A 812 29.97 8.20 8.88
C TRP A 812 30.80 7.46 9.93
N PRO A 813 31.64 6.48 9.55
CA PRO A 813 32.48 5.74 10.48
C PRO A 813 33.54 6.64 11.12
N GLU A 814 33.75 6.51 12.43
CA GLU A 814 34.80 7.26 13.12
C GLU A 814 36.20 6.88 12.59
N PRO A 815 37.09 7.84 12.31
CA PRO A 815 38.41 7.55 11.72
C PRO A 815 39.24 6.54 12.53
N ASP A 816 39.22 6.63 13.86
CA ASP A 816 39.95 5.70 14.72
C ASP A 816 39.35 4.29 14.71
N ALA A 817 38.06 4.14 14.40
CA ALA A 817 37.45 2.84 14.18
C ALA A 817 37.96 2.23 12.86
N LEU A 818 38.04 3.03 11.78
CA LEU A 818 38.60 2.59 10.50
C LEU A 818 40.07 2.16 10.61
N LYS A 819 40.89 2.87 11.39
CA LYS A 819 42.30 2.45 11.59
C LYS A 819 42.43 1.05 12.19
N LYS A 820 41.47 0.63 13.03
CA LYS A 820 41.47 -0.68 13.70
C LYS A 820 41.08 -1.85 12.80
N ILE A 821 40.57 -1.57 11.60
CA ILE A 821 40.15 -2.59 10.64
C ILE A 821 41.15 -2.75 9.48
N VAL A 822 42.21 -1.94 9.48
CA VAL A 822 43.32 -2.06 8.51
C VAL A 822 44.19 -3.26 8.86
N ALA A 823 44.48 -4.10 7.88
CA ALA A 823 45.33 -5.28 8.05
C ALA A 823 46.14 -5.60 6.79
N ALA A 824 47.23 -6.35 6.97
CA ALA A 824 47.96 -6.98 5.88
C ALA A 824 47.49 -8.44 5.73
N GLY A 825 47.31 -8.88 4.48
CA GLY A 825 46.97 -10.26 4.13
C GLY A 825 48.19 -11.16 3.96
N GLN A 826 48.02 -12.18 3.12
CA GLN A 826 49.08 -13.10 2.69
C GLN A 826 50.19 -12.34 1.94
N LYS A 827 51.42 -12.90 1.92
CA LYS A 827 52.64 -12.24 1.43
C LYS A 827 53.15 -12.81 0.10
N GLU A 828 52.83 -14.07 -0.19
CA GLU A 828 53.20 -14.77 -1.41
C GLU A 828 51.99 -14.91 -2.34
N TYR A 829 52.21 -15.39 -3.56
CA TYR A 829 51.19 -15.41 -4.61
C TYR A 829 50.21 -16.59 -4.51
N GLY A 830 48.91 -16.27 -4.55
CA GLY A 830 47.84 -17.23 -4.77
C GLY A 830 47.77 -18.32 -3.69
N ILE A 831 47.30 -19.50 -4.06
CA ILE A 831 47.14 -20.64 -3.13
C ILE A 831 48.46 -21.25 -2.66
N ALA A 832 49.60 -20.85 -3.24
CA ALA A 832 50.90 -21.30 -2.76
C ALA A 832 51.23 -20.73 -1.37
N ASP A 833 50.57 -19.65 -0.96
CA ASP A 833 50.69 -19.05 0.38
C ASP A 833 49.53 -19.46 1.31
N VAL A 834 48.80 -20.52 0.97
CA VAL A 834 47.61 -20.95 1.71
C VAL A 834 47.85 -22.33 2.30
N GLU A 835 48.03 -22.39 3.61
CA GLU A 835 48.20 -23.64 4.36
C GLU A 835 47.74 -23.50 5.81
N GLU A 836 47.42 -24.61 6.46
CA GLU A 836 46.98 -24.61 7.87
C GLU A 836 48.06 -23.99 8.77
N GLY A 837 47.68 -22.97 9.54
CA GLY A 837 48.60 -22.28 10.45
C GLY A 837 49.39 -21.13 9.80
N ASN A 838 49.15 -20.79 8.54
CA ASN A 838 49.72 -19.61 7.86
C ASN A 838 48.79 -18.37 7.91
N SER A 839 48.11 -18.17 9.04
CA SER A 839 47.20 -17.04 9.25
C SER A 839 47.93 -15.70 9.16
N SER A 840 47.32 -14.74 8.47
CA SER A 840 47.69 -13.32 8.48
C SER A 840 46.69 -12.48 9.30
N PRO A 841 47.08 -11.27 9.75
CA PRO A 841 46.14 -10.32 10.37
C PRO A 841 44.88 -10.08 9.52
N GLY A 842 45.02 -10.09 8.19
CA GLY A 842 43.90 -9.99 7.25
C GLY A 842 42.96 -11.21 7.31
N SER A 843 43.51 -12.43 7.29
CA SER A 843 42.68 -13.65 7.38
C SER A 843 41.93 -13.74 8.72
N GLU A 844 42.57 -13.38 9.84
CA GLU A 844 41.93 -13.33 11.16
C GLU A 844 40.83 -12.26 11.21
N ARG A 845 41.02 -11.13 10.51
CA ARG A 845 40.02 -10.07 10.41
C ARG A 845 38.77 -10.55 9.67
N ILE A 846 38.94 -11.30 8.59
CA ILE A 846 37.82 -11.91 7.84
C ILE A 846 37.06 -12.89 8.74
N ILE A 847 37.76 -13.78 9.45
CA ILE A 847 37.12 -14.72 10.38
C ILE A 847 36.34 -13.96 11.46
N ARG A 848 36.93 -12.92 12.05
CA ARG A 848 36.27 -12.10 13.08
C ARG A 848 35.00 -11.44 12.56
N ALA A 849 35.00 -10.92 11.34
CA ALA A 849 33.82 -10.34 10.73
C ALA A 849 32.72 -11.41 10.56
N LEU A 850 33.05 -12.57 9.99
CA LEU A 850 32.05 -13.60 9.68
C LEU A 850 31.50 -14.33 10.93
N THR A 851 32.28 -14.38 12.01
CA THR A 851 31.88 -14.94 13.31
C THR A 851 31.22 -13.94 14.26
N LYS A 852 31.11 -12.66 13.86
CA LYS A 852 30.30 -11.68 14.59
C LYS A 852 28.85 -12.17 14.68
N ASP A 853 28.23 -11.93 15.83
CA ASP A 853 26.80 -12.21 16.09
C ASP A 853 25.95 -11.18 15.32
N ASP A 854 25.92 -11.37 14.01
CA ASP A 854 25.29 -10.52 13.01
C ASP A 854 24.90 -11.42 11.82
N ASP A 855 23.60 -11.50 11.58
CA ASP A 855 23.01 -12.38 10.56
C ASP A 855 23.12 -11.81 9.15
N ARG A 856 23.47 -10.52 9.00
CA ARG A 856 23.65 -9.91 7.68
C ARG A 856 24.82 -10.57 6.95
N PRO A 857 24.69 -10.84 5.64
CA PRO A 857 25.81 -11.30 4.84
C PRO A 857 26.93 -10.24 4.80
N VAL A 858 28.15 -10.70 4.52
CA VAL A 858 29.31 -9.83 4.33
C VAL A 858 29.67 -9.79 2.86
N TRP A 859 29.61 -8.58 2.29
CA TRP A 859 30.09 -8.29 0.95
C TRP A 859 31.62 -8.18 0.98
N ILE A 860 32.30 -9.08 0.28
CA ILE A 860 33.76 -9.08 0.16
C ILE A 860 34.14 -8.71 -1.26
N VAL A 861 34.81 -7.58 -1.40
CA VAL A 861 35.38 -7.15 -2.67
C VAL A 861 36.81 -7.64 -2.76
N VAL A 862 37.10 -8.38 -3.83
CA VAL A 862 38.43 -8.85 -4.18
C VAL A 862 38.91 -8.04 -5.39
N ASN A 863 39.65 -6.96 -5.12
CA ASN A 863 40.23 -6.10 -6.16
C ASN A 863 41.54 -6.65 -6.75
N ALA A 864 42.16 -7.62 -6.07
CA ALA A 864 43.39 -8.28 -6.50
C ALA A 864 43.34 -9.80 -6.27
N GLY A 865 44.22 -10.35 -5.43
CA GLY A 865 44.25 -11.76 -5.08
C GLY A 865 43.26 -12.13 -3.96
N ALA A 866 42.71 -13.34 -4.04
CA ALA A 866 41.77 -13.87 -3.04
C ALA A 866 42.45 -14.75 -1.98
N ASN A 867 43.78 -14.93 -2.03
CA ASN A 867 44.51 -15.85 -1.15
C ASN A 867 44.32 -15.60 0.35
N THR A 868 44.06 -14.36 0.77
CA THR A 868 43.77 -14.03 2.19
C THR A 868 42.40 -14.53 2.64
N LEU A 869 41.40 -14.52 1.75
CA LEU A 869 40.10 -15.16 2.00
C LEU A 869 40.25 -16.69 1.97
N ALA A 870 41.07 -17.24 1.06
CA ALA A 870 41.35 -18.67 1.02
C ALA A 870 41.99 -19.15 2.34
N GLN A 871 42.96 -18.40 2.87
CA GLN A 871 43.58 -18.69 4.17
C GLN A 871 42.55 -18.67 5.30
N ALA A 872 41.69 -17.64 5.37
CA ALA A 872 40.62 -17.56 6.37
C ALA A 872 39.68 -18.78 6.35
N LEU A 873 39.32 -19.25 5.15
CA LEU A 873 38.50 -20.44 4.97
C LEU A 873 39.22 -21.74 5.37
N VAL A 874 40.52 -21.85 5.09
CA VAL A 874 41.34 -23.00 5.52
C VAL A 874 41.43 -23.06 7.04
N ASP A 875 41.76 -21.95 7.69
CA ASP A 875 41.90 -21.88 9.15
C ASP A 875 40.58 -22.16 9.87
N TYR A 876 39.47 -21.61 9.38
CA TYR A 876 38.15 -21.88 9.95
C TYR A 876 37.77 -23.36 9.79
N ARG A 877 37.96 -23.94 8.60
CA ARG A 877 37.67 -25.35 8.33
C ARG A 877 38.53 -26.33 9.15
N ALA A 878 39.77 -25.97 9.49
CA ALA A 878 40.64 -26.82 10.30
C ALA A 878 40.12 -27.01 11.75
N THR A 879 39.29 -26.10 12.24
CA THR A 879 38.87 -26.05 13.66
C THR A 879 37.36 -26.20 13.89
N HIS A 880 36.55 -26.30 12.84
CA HIS A 880 35.09 -26.33 12.90
C HIS A 880 34.49 -27.54 12.16
N THR A 881 33.24 -27.89 12.48
CA THR A 881 32.53 -28.97 11.78
C THR A 881 32.16 -28.58 10.35
N ALA A 882 31.78 -29.56 9.54
CA ALA A 882 31.33 -29.31 8.18
C ALA A 882 30.09 -28.40 8.14
N GLU A 883 29.14 -28.57 9.07
CA GLU A 883 27.96 -27.72 9.15
C GLU A 883 28.30 -26.27 9.54
N GLU A 884 29.21 -26.08 10.48
CA GLU A 884 29.66 -24.74 10.90
C GLU A 884 30.39 -24.02 9.76
N VAL A 885 31.19 -24.75 8.96
CA VAL A 885 31.84 -24.21 7.76
C VAL A 885 30.82 -23.85 6.69
N GLU A 886 29.80 -24.67 6.48
CA GLU A 886 28.73 -24.36 5.53
C GLU A 886 27.97 -23.09 5.92
N GLN A 887 27.65 -22.92 7.21
CA GLN A 887 27.04 -21.71 7.74
C GLN A 887 27.94 -20.48 7.60
N PHE A 888 29.24 -20.64 7.85
CA PHE A 888 30.23 -19.58 7.67
C PHE A 888 30.32 -19.14 6.19
N VAL A 889 30.36 -20.12 5.27
CA VAL A 889 30.39 -19.88 3.82
C VAL A 889 29.09 -19.23 3.32
N ALA A 890 27.94 -19.61 3.88
CA ALA A 890 26.64 -19.07 3.50
C ALA A 890 26.51 -17.56 3.79
N LYS A 891 27.32 -16.99 4.71
CA LYS A 891 27.36 -15.54 4.98
C LYS A 891 28.15 -14.74 3.94
N LEU A 892 28.96 -15.39 3.09
CA LEU A 892 29.83 -14.72 2.14
C LEU A 892 29.07 -14.30 0.88
N ARG A 893 29.27 -13.05 0.45
CA ARG A 893 28.94 -12.56 -0.88
C ARG A 893 30.18 -11.95 -1.49
N VAL A 894 30.83 -12.64 -2.42
CA VAL A 894 32.13 -12.23 -2.94
C VAL A 894 32.00 -11.64 -4.33
N PHE A 895 32.62 -10.48 -4.56
CA PHE A 895 32.77 -9.87 -5.87
C PHE A 895 34.26 -9.79 -6.23
N GLU A 896 34.65 -10.54 -7.25
CA GLU A 896 36.03 -10.61 -7.74
C GLU A 896 36.20 -9.78 -9.02
N ASN A 897 37.08 -8.78 -8.94
CA ASN A 897 37.48 -7.92 -10.05
C ASN A 897 38.71 -8.53 -10.75
N GLY A 898 38.55 -8.88 -12.03
CA GLY A 898 39.64 -9.21 -12.95
C GLY A 898 40.33 -10.56 -12.74
N SER A 899 40.08 -11.28 -11.64
CA SER A 899 40.76 -12.53 -11.23
C SER A 899 42.28 -12.42 -11.35
N GLN A 900 42.91 -11.86 -10.31
CA GLN A 900 44.35 -11.55 -10.32
C GLN A 900 45.23 -12.60 -9.61
N ASP A 901 44.67 -13.70 -9.12
CA ASP A 901 45.40 -14.89 -8.69
C ASP A 901 44.55 -16.16 -8.90
N ASN A 902 45.12 -17.33 -8.60
CA ASN A 902 44.40 -18.60 -8.72
C ASN A 902 43.51 -18.94 -7.51
N ALA A 903 43.51 -18.12 -6.46
CA ALA A 903 42.84 -18.44 -5.21
C ALA A 903 41.31 -18.31 -5.32
N GLY A 904 40.80 -17.36 -6.12
CA GLY A 904 39.35 -17.24 -6.34
C GLY A 904 38.75 -18.50 -6.96
N ALA A 905 39.39 -19.01 -8.03
CA ALA A 905 39.00 -20.26 -8.68
C ALA A 905 39.12 -21.46 -7.72
N TRP A 906 40.19 -21.52 -6.94
CA TRP A 906 40.39 -22.56 -5.94
C TRP A 906 39.30 -22.53 -4.86
N ILE A 907 38.96 -21.37 -4.30
CA ILE A 907 37.87 -21.22 -3.32
C ILE A 907 36.57 -21.74 -3.91
N CYS A 908 36.22 -21.33 -5.13
CA CYS A 908 34.99 -21.76 -5.79
C CYS A 908 34.96 -23.26 -6.14
N SER A 909 36.12 -23.89 -6.28
CA SER A 909 36.24 -25.34 -6.44
C SER A 909 36.03 -26.08 -5.10
N GLN A 910 36.64 -25.55 -4.02
CA GLN A 910 36.57 -26.16 -2.69
C GLN A 910 35.24 -25.92 -1.97
N PHE A 911 34.58 -24.79 -2.25
CA PHE A 911 33.35 -24.34 -1.61
C PHE A 911 32.29 -24.00 -2.67
N PRO A 912 31.78 -24.98 -3.43
CA PRO A 912 30.92 -24.72 -4.60
C PRO A 912 29.62 -23.97 -4.29
N ALA A 913 29.15 -24.02 -3.04
CA ALA A 913 27.97 -23.27 -2.58
C ALA A 913 28.22 -21.75 -2.44
N ILE A 914 29.48 -21.30 -2.30
CA ILE A 914 29.81 -19.89 -2.03
C ILE A 914 29.24 -18.95 -3.09
N HIS A 915 28.59 -17.87 -2.67
CA HIS A 915 28.05 -16.88 -3.60
C HIS A 915 29.19 -15.99 -4.14
N TRP A 916 29.62 -16.27 -5.37
CA TRP A 916 30.79 -15.65 -5.99
C TRP A 916 30.48 -15.04 -7.35
N ILE A 917 30.64 -13.73 -7.45
CA ILE A 917 30.56 -12.95 -8.69
C ILE A 917 31.98 -12.74 -9.21
N ARG A 918 32.18 -12.98 -10.51
CA ARG A 918 33.44 -12.67 -11.19
C ARG A 918 33.19 -11.73 -12.36
N SER A 919 33.88 -10.60 -12.35
CA SER A 919 33.79 -9.57 -13.38
C SER A 919 35.14 -9.36 -14.08
N ASN A 920 35.25 -9.74 -15.35
CA ASN A 920 36.43 -9.53 -16.18
C ASN A 920 36.35 -8.24 -17.01
N TYR A 921 35.15 -7.76 -17.34
CA TYR A 921 34.96 -6.59 -18.20
C TYR A 921 34.17 -5.47 -17.53
N GLN A 922 32.96 -5.73 -16.99
CA GLN A 922 32.10 -4.71 -16.36
C GLN A 922 32.82 -3.83 -15.33
N THR A 923 33.73 -4.42 -14.57
CA THR A 923 34.49 -3.75 -13.51
C THR A 923 35.29 -2.52 -13.99
N TYR A 924 35.63 -2.43 -15.29
CA TYR A 924 36.36 -1.31 -15.87
C TYR A 924 35.46 -0.22 -16.47
N ALA A 925 34.14 -0.35 -16.36
CA ALA A 925 33.16 0.49 -17.04
C ALA A 925 32.93 1.86 -16.36
N TYR A 926 33.47 2.08 -15.16
CA TYR A 926 33.34 3.38 -14.47
C TYR A 926 33.99 4.51 -15.30
N GLY A 927 35.31 4.53 -15.48
CA GLY A 927 35.96 5.51 -16.38
C GLY A 927 36.22 5.02 -17.80
N GLY A 928 36.28 3.70 -18.02
CA GLY A 928 36.78 3.06 -19.24
C GLY A 928 35.81 2.03 -19.81
N PRO A 929 36.27 1.09 -20.65
CA PRO A 929 37.31 0.15 -20.22
C PRO A 929 38.69 0.40 -20.80
N SER A 930 38.87 1.40 -21.68
CA SER A 930 40.19 1.69 -22.25
C SER A 930 40.31 3.13 -22.74
N ARG A 931 41.53 3.58 -23.02
CA ARG A 931 41.80 4.94 -23.55
C ARG A 931 41.02 5.31 -24.81
N ASN A 932 40.67 4.32 -25.63
CA ASN A 932 39.95 4.53 -26.90
C ASN A 932 38.47 4.15 -26.83
N ASN A 933 38.03 3.58 -25.70
CA ASN A 933 36.64 3.21 -25.46
C ASN A 933 36.28 3.64 -24.04
N LEU A 934 35.71 4.84 -23.92
CA LEU A 934 35.34 5.46 -22.66
C LEU A 934 33.81 5.38 -22.40
N GLY A 935 33.06 4.67 -23.25
CA GLY A 935 31.61 4.56 -23.13
C GLY A 935 30.85 5.86 -23.45
N PRO A 936 29.72 6.13 -22.77
CA PRO A 936 29.00 7.41 -22.86
C PRO A 936 29.88 8.62 -22.55
N HIS A 937 29.41 9.86 -22.70
CA HIS A 937 30.21 11.04 -22.39
C HIS A 937 29.66 11.79 -21.17
N THR A 938 30.03 11.32 -19.98
CA THR A 938 29.45 11.76 -18.70
C THR A 938 30.14 12.99 -18.08
N TRP A 939 31.41 13.24 -18.43
CA TRP A 939 32.20 14.34 -17.88
C TRP A 939 32.13 15.59 -18.77
N GLN A 940 30.92 15.97 -19.20
CA GLN A 940 30.71 17.24 -19.89
C GLN A 940 30.96 18.42 -18.93
N PRO A 941 31.43 19.58 -19.43
CA PRO A 941 31.70 19.92 -20.83
C PRO A 941 33.14 19.61 -21.31
N TYR A 942 33.92 18.83 -20.55
CA TYR A 942 35.31 18.54 -20.90
C TYR A 942 35.40 17.61 -22.13
N ALA A 943 36.58 17.49 -22.73
CA ALA A 943 36.76 16.69 -23.95
C ALA A 943 36.52 15.19 -23.69
N ASN A 944 35.85 14.50 -24.62
CA ASN A 944 35.65 13.03 -24.56
C ASN A 944 36.97 12.26 -24.78
N SER A 945 37.81 12.23 -23.75
CA SER A 945 39.17 11.68 -23.75
C SER A 945 39.61 11.43 -22.30
N THR A 946 40.66 10.63 -22.09
CA THR A 946 41.23 10.44 -20.74
C THR A 946 41.80 11.73 -20.16
N GLN A 947 42.29 12.66 -21.00
CA GLN A 947 42.69 13.99 -20.56
C GLN A 947 41.49 14.80 -20.04
N GLY A 948 40.35 14.79 -20.73
CA GLY A 948 39.16 15.48 -20.27
C GLY A 948 38.56 14.88 -19.00
N GLN A 949 38.66 13.56 -18.80
CA GLN A 949 38.34 12.95 -17.49
C GLN A 949 39.27 13.45 -16.39
N LEU A 950 40.57 13.61 -16.66
CA LEU A 950 41.50 14.18 -15.70
C LEU A 950 41.20 15.65 -15.41
N ASP A 951 40.79 16.43 -16.41
CA ASP A 951 40.42 17.83 -16.22
C ASP A 951 39.14 17.96 -15.38
N TRP A 952 38.15 17.08 -15.59
CA TRP A 952 36.97 16.93 -14.72
C TRP A 952 37.37 16.57 -13.27
N GLN A 953 38.25 15.57 -13.09
CA GLN A 953 38.76 15.19 -11.77
C GLN A 953 39.48 16.35 -11.09
N LYS A 954 40.29 17.11 -11.83
CA LYS A 954 41.00 18.27 -11.29
C LYS A 954 40.03 19.30 -10.72
N GLU A 955 38.94 19.59 -11.42
CA GLU A 955 37.98 20.59 -10.97
C GLU A 955 37.11 20.07 -9.83
N HIS A 956 36.57 18.86 -9.92
CA HIS A 956 35.50 18.40 -9.04
C HIS A 956 35.94 17.46 -7.92
N ILE A 957 37.15 16.89 -8.00
CA ILE A 957 37.63 15.89 -7.04
C ILE A 957 38.93 16.35 -6.38
N ILE A 958 39.89 16.88 -7.13
CA ILE A 958 41.25 17.12 -6.64
C ILE A 958 41.38 18.53 -6.06
N ASN A 959 41.16 19.57 -6.86
CA ASN A 959 41.47 20.95 -6.46
C ASN A 959 40.33 21.51 -5.62
N GLY A 960 40.62 21.99 -4.41
CA GLY A 960 39.63 22.69 -3.58
C GLY A 960 38.71 21.80 -2.74
N HIS A 961 38.82 20.47 -2.83
CA HIS A 961 37.92 19.51 -2.15
C HIS A 961 38.58 18.85 -0.92
N GLY A 962 39.36 19.63 -0.18
CA GLY A 962 39.88 19.24 1.14
C GLY A 962 41.01 18.23 1.09
N ALA A 963 41.25 17.56 2.22
CA ALA A 963 42.41 16.68 2.38
C ALA A 963 42.32 15.40 1.55
N LEU A 964 41.11 14.88 1.30
CA LEU A 964 40.89 13.73 0.42
C LEU A 964 41.20 14.08 -1.04
N GLY A 965 40.73 15.23 -1.53
CA GLY A 965 41.05 15.69 -2.89
C GLY A 965 42.55 15.90 -3.10
N ALA A 966 43.25 16.42 -2.09
CA ALA A 966 44.69 16.67 -2.15
C ALA A 966 45.56 15.40 -2.32
N ILE A 967 45.08 14.24 -1.85
CA ILE A 967 45.79 12.96 -1.97
C ILE A 967 45.26 12.09 -3.13
N TYR A 968 44.23 12.54 -3.84
CA TYR A 968 43.67 11.81 -4.98
C TYR A 968 44.63 11.89 -6.18
N PRO A 969 45.28 10.79 -6.60
CA PRO A 969 46.33 10.86 -7.61
C PRO A 969 45.74 10.87 -9.03
N PRO A 970 46.40 11.52 -10.01
CA PRO A 970 46.09 11.28 -11.41
C PRO A 970 46.51 9.87 -11.82
N ARG A 971 45.69 9.18 -12.63
CA ARG A 971 46.01 7.82 -13.10
C ARG A 971 47.02 7.81 -14.26
N LEU A 972 48.28 7.97 -13.90
CA LEU A 972 49.43 7.97 -14.82
C LEU A 972 50.14 6.62 -14.80
N PHE A 973 50.36 6.03 -15.98
CA PHE A 973 51.12 4.79 -16.09
C PHE A 973 52.55 5.07 -16.55
N HIS A 974 53.52 4.80 -15.68
CA HIS A 974 54.95 4.94 -16.00
C HIS A 974 55.54 3.71 -16.71
N ALA A 975 54.89 2.54 -16.58
CA ALA A 975 55.31 1.29 -17.23
C ALA A 975 55.22 1.32 -18.77
N TRP A 976 54.53 2.32 -19.35
CA TRP A 976 54.27 2.45 -20.79
C TRP A 976 54.81 3.77 -21.38
N GLY A 977 55.76 4.40 -20.68
CA GLY A 977 56.31 5.73 -20.98
C GLY A 977 55.94 6.74 -19.90
N ASP A 978 56.75 7.78 -19.71
CA ASP A 978 56.53 8.77 -18.64
C ASP A 978 55.19 9.52 -18.84
N GLY A 979 54.24 9.28 -17.94
CA GLY A 979 53.07 10.13 -17.75
C GLY A 979 51.89 9.88 -18.69
N VAL A 980 51.71 8.68 -19.26
CA VAL A 980 50.53 8.44 -20.12
C VAL A 980 49.26 8.26 -19.29
N ILE A 981 48.30 9.17 -19.48
CA ILE A 981 47.03 9.23 -18.75
C ILE A 981 46.11 8.08 -19.17
N ASN A 982 45.53 7.39 -18.19
CA ASN A 982 44.49 6.39 -18.41
C ASN A 982 43.12 6.86 -17.89
N PHE A 983 42.07 6.09 -18.17
CA PHE A 983 40.72 6.41 -17.69
C PHE A 983 40.65 6.42 -16.15
N MET A 984 39.77 7.25 -15.58
CA MET A 984 39.57 7.37 -14.13
C MET A 984 39.19 6.03 -13.49
N GLU A 985 39.67 5.76 -12.27
CA GLU A 985 39.23 4.68 -11.37
C GLU A 985 39.04 3.33 -12.10
N GLY A 986 40.08 2.50 -12.05
CA GLY A 986 40.23 1.28 -12.84
C GLY A 986 39.18 0.20 -12.58
N GLY A 987 39.61 -0.93 -12.04
CA GLY A 987 38.73 -2.09 -11.90
C GLY A 987 37.90 -2.10 -10.62
N GLY A 988 38.41 -1.56 -9.52
CA GLY A 988 37.88 -1.92 -8.20
C GLY A 988 36.83 -0.97 -7.60
N THR A 989 36.34 0.01 -8.36
CA THR A 989 35.22 0.89 -7.96
C THR A 989 33.87 0.18 -8.09
N ILE A 990 33.62 -0.47 -9.24
CA ILE A 990 32.35 -1.16 -9.53
C ILE A 990 31.98 -2.25 -8.51
N PRO A 991 32.93 -3.07 -7.99
CA PRO A 991 32.60 -4.13 -7.03
C PRO A 991 31.85 -3.69 -5.76
N TRP A 992 32.01 -2.45 -5.28
CA TRP A 992 31.31 -1.96 -4.08
C TRP A 992 30.19 -0.95 -4.37
N MET A 993 30.17 -0.35 -5.56
CA MET A 993 29.32 0.80 -5.89
C MET A 993 27.80 0.52 -5.77
N GLY A 994 27.38 -0.72 -5.94
CA GLY A 994 26.01 -1.17 -5.71
C GLY A 994 25.51 -0.92 -4.29
N LEU A 995 26.40 -0.95 -3.29
CA LEU A 995 26.05 -0.78 -1.88
C LEU A 995 25.60 0.65 -1.53
N VAL A 996 25.83 1.62 -2.43
CA VAL A 996 25.41 3.02 -2.26
C VAL A 996 23.89 3.19 -2.46
N ASN A 997 23.22 2.28 -3.16
CA ASN A 997 21.79 2.39 -3.49
C ASN A 997 21.01 1.13 -3.11
N LYS A 998 20.48 1.09 -1.88
CA LYS A 998 19.78 -0.07 -1.31
C LYS A 998 18.39 -0.27 -1.94
N GLY A 999 17.73 0.81 -2.36
CA GLY A 999 16.50 0.75 -3.14
C GLY A 999 16.66 0.16 -4.55
N LEU A 1000 17.90 0.03 -5.07
CA LEU A 1000 18.17 -0.49 -6.43
C LEU A 1000 18.86 -1.85 -6.45
N PHE A 1001 19.79 -2.11 -5.53
CA PHE A 1001 20.73 -3.23 -5.58
C PHE A 1001 20.56 -4.19 -4.39
N ASP A 1002 20.65 -5.49 -4.66
CA ASP A 1002 20.57 -6.56 -3.66
C ASP A 1002 21.78 -7.49 -3.80
N VAL A 1003 22.53 -7.65 -2.71
CA VAL A 1003 23.73 -8.48 -2.64
C VAL A 1003 23.46 -9.97 -2.86
N ASP A 1004 22.22 -10.41 -2.65
CA ASP A 1004 21.78 -11.79 -2.87
C ASP A 1004 21.30 -12.05 -4.30
N GLN A 1005 21.19 -11.01 -5.14
CA GLN A 1005 20.55 -11.10 -6.45
C GLN A 1005 21.47 -10.59 -7.57
N PRO A 1006 22.50 -11.37 -7.95
CA PRO A 1006 23.51 -10.96 -8.94
C PRO A 1006 22.92 -10.62 -10.32
N SER A 1007 21.75 -11.19 -10.66
CA SER A 1007 21.09 -10.95 -11.95
C SER A 1007 20.22 -9.71 -12.02
N TRP A 1008 20.01 -9.01 -10.90
CA TRP A 1008 19.09 -7.88 -10.84
C TRP A 1008 19.70 -6.59 -11.40
N GLY A 1009 21.02 -6.48 -11.44
CA GLY A 1009 21.68 -5.30 -11.96
C GLY A 1009 21.62 -4.11 -11.00
N GLY A 1010 22.39 -3.09 -11.29
CA GLY A 1010 22.52 -1.88 -10.49
C GLY A 1010 23.91 -1.28 -10.69
N TRP A 1011 24.35 -0.46 -9.75
CA TRP A 1011 25.62 0.25 -9.88
C TRP A 1011 26.86 -0.66 -9.89
N SER A 1012 26.75 -1.88 -9.36
CA SER A 1012 27.80 -2.92 -9.47
C SER A 1012 27.71 -3.81 -10.72
N GLY A 1013 26.86 -3.44 -11.68
CA GLY A 1013 26.64 -4.22 -12.90
C GLY A 1013 25.66 -5.38 -12.70
N ARG A 1014 25.58 -6.27 -13.70
CA ARG A 1014 24.60 -7.38 -13.77
C ARG A 1014 25.28 -8.67 -14.21
N PHE A 1015 24.91 -9.79 -13.59
CA PHE A 1015 25.54 -11.09 -13.77
C PHE A 1015 24.52 -12.19 -14.05
N SER A 1016 25.00 -13.38 -14.39
CA SER A 1016 24.15 -14.53 -14.65
C SER A 1016 23.41 -14.97 -13.38
N PRO A 1017 22.12 -15.34 -13.46
CA PRO A 1017 21.38 -15.86 -12.31
C PRO A 1017 21.96 -17.20 -11.83
N GLU A 1018 22.43 -18.01 -12.78
CA GLU A 1018 23.10 -19.29 -12.51
C GLU A 1018 24.61 -19.15 -12.62
N LYS A 1019 25.36 -19.98 -11.88
CA LYS A 1019 26.82 -20.00 -11.96
C LYS A 1019 27.29 -20.64 -13.26
N THR A 1020 28.23 -19.99 -13.92
CA THR A 1020 28.93 -20.48 -15.11
C THR A 1020 30.14 -21.31 -14.70
N GLN A 1021 30.24 -22.51 -15.28
CA GLN A 1021 31.41 -23.37 -15.08
C GLN A 1021 32.65 -22.75 -15.73
N ASN A 1022 33.74 -22.69 -14.97
CA ASN A 1022 35.07 -22.29 -15.45
C ASN A 1022 35.06 -20.95 -16.20
N PHE A 1023 34.41 -19.92 -15.63
CA PHE A 1023 34.52 -18.56 -16.15
C PHE A 1023 35.92 -18.02 -15.86
N TRP A 1024 36.86 -18.30 -16.77
CA TRP A 1024 38.29 -18.07 -16.60
C TRP A 1024 38.66 -16.59 -16.42
N SER A 1025 39.78 -16.35 -15.74
CA SER A 1025 40.45 -15.04 -15.73
C SER A 1025 40.72 -14.55 -17.15
N ARG A 1026 40.57 -13.23 -17.34
CA ARG A 1026 41.02 -12.54 -18.56
C ARG A 1026 42.55 -12.54 -18.73
N HIS A 1027 43.30 -12.77 -17.65
CA HIS A 1027 44.76 -12.81 -17.68
C HIS A 1027 45.24 -14.21 -18.06
N LYS A 1028 46.03 -14.31 -19.14
CA LYS A 1028 46.42 -15.60 -19.73
C LYS A 1028 47.20 -16.51 -18.80
N ASP A 1029 48.10 -15.94 -18.00
CA ASP A 1029 48.90 -16.66 -17.01
C ASP A 1029 48.04 -17.11 -15.82
N ILE A 1030 47.16 -16.24 -15.30
CA ILE A 1030 46.25 -16.62 -14.22
C ILE A 1030 45.30 -17.73 -14.68
N LYS A 1031 44.76 -17.62 -15.89
CA LYS A 1031 43.96 -18.69 -16.51
C LYS A 1031 44.71 -20.04 -16.56
N GLN A 1032 46.01 -20.03 -16.81
CA GLN A 1032 46.80 -21.25 -16.82
C GLN A 1032 46.85 -21.87 -15.42
N ASP A 1033 47.06 -21.05 -14.38
CA ASP A 1033 47.03 -21.50 -12.99
C ASP A 1033 45.64 -22.01 -12.59
N GLU A 1034 44.57 -21.33 -13.01
CA GLU A 1034 43.18 -21.73 -12.71
C GLU A 1034 42.80 -23.09 -13.32
N GLN A 1035 43.45 -23.51 -14.43
CA GLN A 1035 43.18 -24.81 -15.04
C GLN A 1035 43.57 -25.97 -14.12
N GLU A 1036 44.49 -25.77 -13.19
CA GLU A 1036 44.94 -26.77 -12.23
C GLU A 1036 43.91 -27.03 -11.12
N VAL A 1037 42.99 -26.10 -10.88
CA VAL A 1037 41.97 -26.16 -9.81
C VAL A 1037 40.55 -26.32 -10.35
N ALA A 1038 40.40 -26.57 -11.65
CA ALA A 1038 39.10 -26.80 -12.27
C ALA A 1038 38.51 -28.18 -11.88
N PRO A 1039 37.16 -28.33 -11.84
CA PRO A 1039 36.16 -27.32 -12.16
C PRO A 1039 35.87 -26.36 -10.99
N PHE A 1040 35.43 -25.15 -11.33
CA PHE A 1040 34.87 -24.16 -10.41
C PHE A 1040 33.68 -23.42 -11.07
N TYR A 1041 32.86 -22.75 -10.26
CA TYR A 1041 31.60 -22.15 -10.71
C TYR A 1041 31.43 -20.74 -10.12
N THR A 1042 31.14 -19.74 -10.95
CA THR A 1042 30.93 -18.35 -10.54
C THR A 1042 29.79 -17.71 -11.32
N HIS A 1043 29.09 -16.71 -10.75
CA HIS A 1043 28.22 -15.85 -11.55
C HIS A 1043 29.09 -15.01 -12.50
N SER A 1044 28.80 -15.10 -13.80
CA SER A 1044 29.56 -14.42 -14.85
C SER A 1044 28.81 -13.19 -15.34
N GLU A 1045 29.54 -12.18 -15.80
CA GLU A 1045 28.94 -10.98 -16.38
C GLU A 1045 28.07 -11.27 -17.61
N VAL A 1046 27.06 -10.42 -17.83
CA VAL A 1046 26.09 -10.50 -18.93
C VAL A 1046 25.97 -9.16 -19.66
N SER A 1047 25.50 -9.17 -20.91
CA SER A 1047 25.24 -7.96 -21.70
C SER A 1047 23.85 -7.39 -21.46
N ASP A 1048 23.74 -6.06 -21.61
CA ASP A 1048 22.48 -5.32 -21.67
C ASP A 1048 22.40 -4.52 -22.98
N THR A 1049 21.20 -4.01 -23.29
CA THR A 1049 21.01 -2.98 -24.32
C THR A 1049 20.41 -1.73 -23.70
N TRP A 1050 21.02 -0.58 -23.93
CA TRP A 1050 20.53 0.69 -23.38
C TRP A 1050 20.74 1.83 -24.37
N THR A 1051 19.70 2.66 -24.52
CA THR A 1051 19.77 3.91 -25.27
C THR A 1051 19.95 5.05 -24.29
N ASP A 1052 21.09 5.74 -24.39
CA ASP A 1052 21.37 6.93 -23.60
C ASP A 1052 20.33 8.02 -23.92
N PRO A 1053 19.52 8.46 -22.95
CA PRO A 1053 18.48 9.45 -23.18
C PRO A 1053 19.05 10.83 -23.56
N GLN A 1054 20.30 11.12 -23.21
CA GLN A 1054 20.92 12.42 -23.52
C GLN A 1054 21.46 12.47 -24.95
N SER A 1055 22.20 11.45 -25.38
CA SER A 1055 22.82 11.42 -26.71
C SER A 1055 21.97 10.73 -27.79
N GLY A 1056 20.99 9.91 -27.40
CA GLY A 1056 20.26 9.00 -28.29
C GLY A 1056 21.08 7.80 -28.78
N THR A 1057 22.32 7.64 -28.30
CA THR A 1057 23.20 6.53 -28.70
C THR A 1057 22.77 5.23 -28.02
N THR A 1058 22.65 4.15 -28.79
CA THR A 1058 22.36 2.83 -28.24
C THR A 1058 23.65 2.03 -28.07
N TYR A 1059 23.86 1.55 -26.85
CA TYR A 1059 24.97 0.67 -26.47
C TYR A 1059 24.43 -0.76 -26.24
N SER A 1060 25.21 -1.76 -26.64
CA SER A 1060 24.83 -3.17 -26.50
C SER A 1060 26.08 -4.04 -26.33
N ASP A 1061 26.54 -4.20 -25.09
CA ASP A 1061 27.69 -5.04 -24.73
C ASP A 1061 27.70 -5.35 -23.22
N ASN A 1062 28.76 -6.02 -22.76
CA ASN A 1062 28.96 -6.37 -21.36
C ASN A 1062 29.16 -5.16 -20.44
N TYR A 1063 29.53 -3.97 -20.91
CA TYR A 1063 29.76 -2.79 -20.07
C TYR A 1063 28.48 -1.98 -19.81
N VAL A 1064 27.46 -2.17 -20.66
CA VAL A 1064 26.16 -1.49 -20.58
C VAL A 1064 25.45 -1.60 -19.22
N PRO A 1065 25.47 -2.74 -18.51
CA PRO A 1065 24.87 -2.84 -17.18
C PRO A 1065 25.40 -1.83 -16.17
N VAL A 1066 26.61 -1.30 -16.38
CA VAL A 1066 27.23 -0.24 -15.56
C VAL A 1066 27.05 1.14 -16.21
N TRP A 1067 27.33 1.27 -17.51
CA TRP A 1067 27.32 2.57 -18.20
C TRP A 1067 26.01 3.35 -18.09
N ARG A 1068 24.87 2.65 -18.01
CA ARG A 1068 23.56 3.29 -17.85
C ARG A 1068 23.42 4.14 -16.58
N TRP A 1069 24.21 3.84 -15.54
CA TRP A 1069 24.14 4.48 -14.22
C TRP A 1069 25.21 5.56 -14.01
N ARG A 1070 26.11 5.72 -14.97
CA ARG A 1070 27.36 6.43 -14.71
C ARG A 1070 27.20 7.93 -14.46
N GLU A 1071 26.18 8.56 -15.05
CA GLU A 1071 25.83 9.95 -14.71
C GLU A 1071 25.59 10.11 -13.22
N ALA A 1072 24.76 9.24 -12.64
CA ALA A 1072 24.44 9.27 -11.22
C ALA A 1072 25.69 9.04 -10.36
N MET A 1073 26.54 8.06 -10.70
CA MET A 1073 27.78 7.79 -9.96
C MET A 1073 28.78 8.97 -9.99
N TYR A 1074 28.95 9.63 -11.14
CA TYR A 1074 29.87 10.76 -11.26
C TYR A 1074 29.35 11.99 -10.51
N ASN A 1075 28.04 12.22 -10.54
CA ASN A 1075 27.40 13.31 -9.81
C ASN A 1075 27.46 13.05 -8.30
N ASP A 1076 27.21 11.81 -7.86
CA ASP A 1076 27.39 11.37 -6.47
C ASP A 1076 28.81 11.67 -5.99
N PHE A 1077 29.84 11.25 -6.74
CA PHE A 1077 31.23 11.47 -6.34
C PHE A 1077 31.55 12.97 -6.23
N LYS A 1078 31.13 13.76 -7.23
CA LYS A 1078 31.30 15.21 -7.22
C LYS A 1078 30.67 15.85 -5.97
N CYS A 1079 29.40 15.57 -5.69
CA CYS A 1079 28.69 16.15 -4.55
C CYS A 1079 29.29 15.70 -3.21
N ARG A 1080 29.71 14.42 -3.08
CA ARG A 1080 30.40 13.92 -1.88
C ARG A 1080 31.76 14.57 -1.65
N MET A 1081 32.46 14.95 -2.73
CA MET A 1081 33.68 15.74 -2.60
C MET A 1081 33.37 17.18 -2.19
N ASP A 1082 32.26 17.78 -2.63
CA ASP A 1082 31.79 19.07 -2.11
C ASP A 1082 31.50 18.99 -0.60
N TRP A 1083 30.90 17.87 -0.13
CA TRP A 1083 30.65 17.62 1.30
C TRP A 1083 31.92 17.57 2.15
N CYS A 1084 33.10 17.43 1.55
CA CYS A 1084 34.35 17.48 2.29
C CYS A 1084 34.74 18.89 2.74
N VAL A 1085 34.17 19.94 2.12
CA VAL A 1085 34.58 21.34 2.34
C VAL A 1085 33.45 22.35 2.50
N GLN A 1086 32.28 22.11 1.90
CA GLN A 1086 31.18 23.07 1.89
C GLN A 1086 30.31 23.00 3.16
N PRO A 1087 29.62 24.07 3.56
CA PRO A 1087 28.47 23.96 4.45
C PRO A 1087 27.28 23.28 3.73
N TYR A 1088 26.31 22.78 4.50
CA TYR A 1088 25.12 22.07 4.00
C TYR A 1088 24.42 22.83 2.86
N ASP A 1089 24.11 24.12 3.07
CA ASP A 1089 23.38 24.98 2.12
C ASP A 1089 24.18 25.41 0.86
N LYS A 1090 25.38 24.85 0.67
CA LYS A 1090 26.26 25.06 -0.49
C LYS A 1090 26.67 23.76 -1.17
N ALA A 1091 26.07 22.65 -0.77
CA ALA A 1091 26.20 21.37 -1.45
C ALA A 1091 24.81 20.83 -1.80
N ASN A 1092 24.75 19.88 -2.72
CA ASN A 1092 23.53 19.14 -3.03
C ASN A 1092 23.48 17.81 -2.26
N HIS A 1093 22.29 17.30 -1.97
CA HIS A 1093 22.05 16.02 -1.31
C HIS A 1093 21.07 15.17 -2.11
N HIS A 1094 21.09 13.85 -1.85
CA HIS A 1094 20.28 12.94 -2.62
C HIS A 1094 18.79 13.17 -2.33
N PRO A 1095 17.92 13.14 -3.36
CA PRO A 1095 16.49 13.05 -3.12
C PRO A 1095 16.16 11.72 -2.40
N VAL A 1096 14.94 11.61 -1.90
CA VAL A 1096 14.41 10.42 -1.23
C VAL A 1096 13.22 9.90 -2.00
N ALA A 1097 13.38 8.77 -2.68
CA ALA A 1097 12.38 8.11 -3.48
C ALA A 1097 11.41 7.29 -2.62
N ALA A 1098 10.11 7.48 -2.85
CA ALA A 1098 9.04 6.79 -2.14
C ALA A 1098 8.12 6.06 -3.10
N ILE A 1099 7.56 4.92 -2.68
CA ILE A 1099 6.47 4.24 -3.38
C ILE A 1099 5.31 4.05 -2.40
N GLY A 1100 4.15 4.66 -2.70
CA GLY A 1100 3.03 4.75 -1.77
C GLY A 1100 3.44 5.48 -0.50
N GLN A 1101 3.25 4.85 0.66
CA GLN A 1101 3.68 5.39 1.96
C GLN A 1101 5.10 4.93 2.36
N ASP A 1102 5.74 4.09 1.55
CA ASP A 1102 7.05 3.51 1.86
C ASP A 1102 8.18 4.45 1.44
N ARG A 1103 8.95 4.94 2.43
CA ARG A 1103 10.16 5.77 2.28
C ARG A 1103 11.43 5.06 2.78
N SER A 1104 11.42 3.74 2.86
CA SER A 1104 12.43 2.95 3.58
C SER A 1104 13.73 2.66 2.81
N ASP A 1105 13.93 3.22 1.61
CA ASP A 1105 15.09 2.96 0.74
C ASP A 1105 15.39 1.46 0.55
N SER A 1106 14.33 0.66 0.38
CA SER A 1106 14.43 -0.79 0.17
C SER A 1106 13.74 -1.24 -1.11
N ILE A 1107 14.17 -2.37 -1.65
CA ILE A 1107 13.45 -3.03 -2.75
C ILE A 1107 12.09 -3.50 -2.24
N ILE A 1108 11.03 -3.22 -3.01
CA ILE A 1108 9.67 -3.66 -2.72
C ILE A 1108 9.39 -4.93 -3.51
N ARG A 1109 8.80 -5.93 -2.85
CA ARG A 1109 8.34 -7.17 -3.50
C ARG A 1109 6.83 -7.26 -3.38
N ILE A 1110 6.14 -7.54 -4.48
CA ILE A 1110 4.71 -7.78 -4.52
C ILE A 1110 4.38 -8.99 -5.39
N THR A 1111 3.20 -9.56 -5.19
CA THR A 1111 2.65 -10.63 -6.01
C THR A 1111 1.43 -10.11 -6.75
N ALA A 1112 1.31 -10.45 -8.04
CA ALA A 1112 0.18 -10.04 -8.88
C ALA A 1112 -0.22 -11.15 -9.85
N ALA A 1113 -1.47 -11.17 -10.28
CA ALA A 1113 -1.95 -12.08 -11.31
C ALA A 1113 -1.79 -11.48 -12.73
N PRO A 1114 -1.68 -12.32 -13.76
CA PRO A 1114 -1.74 -11.85 -15.15
C PRO A 1114 -3.04 -11.08 -15.41
N GLY A 1115 -2.92 -9.88 -15.95
CA GLY A 1115 -4.03 -8.96 -16.19
C GLY A 1115 -4.32 -7.97 -15.06
N ASP A 1116 -3.70 -8.11 -13.88
CA ASP A 1116 -3.87 -7.15 -12.79
C ASP A 1116 -3.32 -5.77 -13.17
N THR A 1117 -3.99 -4.72 -12.71
CA THR A 1117 -3.48 -3.36 -12.76
C THR A 1117 -2.90 -2.98 -11.40
N ILE A 1118 -1.68 -2.44 -11.41
CA ILE A 1118 -0.94 -2.02 -10.22
C ILE A 1118 -0.78 -0.52 -10.25
N ASP A 1119 -1.26 0.13 -9.20
CA ASP A 1119 -1.03 1.55 -8.92
C ASP A 1119 0.41 1.78 -8.45
N LEU A 1120 1.06 2.77 -9.05
CA LEU A 1120 2.39 3.25 -8.69
C LEU A 1120 2.27 4.71 -8.25
N ASP A 1121 2.75 5.03 -7.06
CA ASP A 1121 2.63 6.37 -6.47
C ASP A 1121 3.97 6.85 -5.87
N ALA A 1122 4.65 7.75 -6.56
CA ALA A 1122 5.87 8.42 -6.13
C ALA A 1122 5.63 9.77 -5.44
N SER A 1123 4.38 10.16 -5.16
CA SER A 1123 4.03 11.50 -4.66
C SER A 1123 4.62 11.83 -3.29
N ASN A 1124 5.03 10.81 -2.54
CA ASN A 1124 5.68 10.94 -1.24
C ASN A 1124 7.20 11.10 -1.32
N SER A 1125 7.78 11.13 -2.54
CA SER A 1125 9.20 11.39 -2.72
C SER A 1125 9.51 12.84 -2.34
N THR A 1126 10.69 13.08 -1.77
CA THR A 1126 11.07 14.39 -1.24
C THR A 1126 12.51 14.73 -1.59
N ASP A 1127 12.81 16.01 -1.65
CA ASP A 1127 14.17 16.51 -1.77
C ASP A 1127 14.56 17.29 -0.50
N PRO A 1128 15.68 16.96 0.17
CA PRO A 1128 16.08 17.65 1.40
C PRO A 1128 16.53 19.10 1.15
N ASP A 1129 17.00 19.42 -0.05
CA ASP A 1129 17.40 20.76 -0.48
C ASP A 1129 16.23 21.56 -1.07
N GLN A 1130 15.05 20.94 -1.17
CA GLN A 1130 13.82 21.46 -1.75
C GLN A 1130 13.92 21.70 -3.27
N ASP A 1131 14.79 20.96 -3.94
CA ASP A 1131 14.91 20.98 -5.38
C ASP A 1131 13.69 20.31 -6.05
N GLU A 1132 13.42 20.73 -7.29
CA GLU A 1132 12.35 20.13 -8.10
C GLU A 1132 12.74 18.71 -8.50
N LEU A 1133 11.82 17.75 -8.29
CA LEU A 1133 12.03 16.35 -8.62
C LEU A 1133 11.51 15.98 -10.02
N LEU A 1134 12.34 15.29 -10.78
CA LEU A 1134 11.98 14.54 -11.97
C LEU A 1134 11.70 13.09 -11.57
N ILE A 1135 10.59 12.55 -12.05
CA ILE A 1135 10.10 11.21 -11.72
C ILE A 1135 10.08 10.39 -12.98
N ARG A 1136 10.60 9.16 -12.93
CA ARG A 1136 10.52 8.24 -14.06
C ARG A 1136 10.34 6.80 -13.62
N TRP A 1137 9.30 6.16 -14.14
CA TRP A 1137 8.99 4.75 -13.98
C TRP A 1137 9.36 3.96 -15.23
N TRP A 1138 10.16 2.92 -15.10
CA TRP A 1138 10.54 2.11 -16.26
C TRP A 1138 10.80 0.65 -15.92
N GLN A 1139 10.56 -0.24 -16.87
CA GLN A 1139 10.84 -1.67 -16.71
C GLN A 1139 12.33 -1.94 -16.93
N TYR A 1140 13.01 -2.54 -15.94
CA TYR A 1140 14.33 -3.10 -16.15
C TYR A 1140 14.21 -4.53 -16.68
N GLN A 1141 13.94 -4.62 -17.97
CA GLN A 1141 13.58 -5.86 -18.65
C GLN A 1141 14.63 -6.96 -18.51
N GLU A 1142 15.92 -6.63 -18.59
CA GLU A 1142 17.01 -7.62 -18.49
C GLU A 1142 17.19 -8.21 -17.08
N ALA A 1143 16.61 -7.58 -16.05
CA ALA A 1143 16.67 -8.07 -14.67
C ALA A 1143 15.55 -9.09 -14.35
N GLY A 1144 14.41 -8.98 -15.02
CA GLY A 1144 13.27 -9.87 -14.85
C GLY A 1144 13.39 -11.18 -15.65
N THR A 1145 12.57 -12.16 -15.30
CA THR A 1145 12.42 -13.39 -16.09
C THR A 1145 11.32 -13.29 -17.15
N TYR A 1146 10.52 -12.21 -17.11
CA TYR A 1146 9.57 -11.87 -18.15
C TYR A 1146 10.27 -11.13 -19.30
N ALA A 1147 10.32 -11.76 -20.48
CA ALA A 1147 10.99 -11.21 -21.65
C ALA A 1147 10.15 -10.18 -22.44
N GLY A 1148 8.87 -10.00 -22.12
CA GLY A 1148 8.00 -9.04 -22.80
C GLY A 1148 8.12 -7.63 -22.22
N SER A 1149 7.46 -6.68 -22.89
CA SER A 1149 7.34 -5.29 -22.41
C SER A 1149 6.14 -5.12 -21.49
N VAL A 1150 6.31 -4.37 -20.41
CA VAL A 1150 5.24 -3.98 -19.49
C VAL A 1150 4.88 -2.52 -19.75
N PRO A 1151 3.69 -2.22 -20.30
CA PRO A 1151 3.28 -0.84 -20.53
C PRO A 1151 3.00 -0.14 -19.20
N ILE A 1152 3.64 1.02 -19.01
CA ILE A 1152 3.42 1.93 -17.88
C ILE A 1152 2.77 3.20 -18.43
N SER A 1153 1.66 3.62 -17.83
CA SER A 1153 0.83 4.73 -18.32
C SER A 1153 1.37 6.08 -17.83
N SER A 1154 1.86 6.96 -18.71
CA SER A 1154 2.47 8.23 -18.29
C SER A 1154 3.60 8.03 -17.26
N PRO A 1155 4.70 7.33 -17.64
CA PRO A 1155 5.75 6.91 -16.72
C PRO A 1155 6.51 8.06 -16.04
N GLU A 1156 6.33 9.31 -16.46
CA GLU A 1156 6.96 10.49 -15.86
C GLU A 1156 6.08 11.13 -14.75
N ASN A 1157 4.87 10.60 -14.52
CA ASN A 1157 3.97 11.12 -13.49
C ASN A 1157 4.27 10.50 -12.12
N ALA A 1158 4.06 11.27 -11.06
CA ALA A 1158 4.11 10.77 -9.68
C ALA A 1158 3.14 9.60 -9.48
N LYS A 1159 1.91 9.73 -9.98
CA LYS A 1159 0.89 8.67 -9.95
C LYS A 1159 0.70 8.10 -11.34
N THR A 1160 0.92 6.80 -11.47
CA THR A 1160 0.82 6.05 -12.71
C THR A 1160 0.31 4.64 -12.43
N GLN A 1161 -0.02 3.89 -13.48
CA GLN A 1161 -0.43 2.51 -13.41
C GLN A 1161 0.31 1.68 -14.45
N LEU A 1162 0.54 0.42 -14.12
CA LEU A 1162 0.93 -0.60 -15.09
C LEU A 1162 -0.07 -1.75 -15.06
N THR A 1163 -0.18 -2.47 -16.17
CA THR A 1163 -0.96 -3.69 -16.25
C THR A 1163 -0.03 -4.87 -16.47
N ILE A 1164 -0.19 -5.91 -15.64
CA ILE A 1164 0.58 -7.14 -15.76
C ILE A 1164 0.18 -7.86 -17.05
N PRO A 1165 1.14 -8.15 -17.95
CA PRO A 1165 0.83 -8.86 -19.18
C PRO A 1165 0.21 -10.23 -18.92
N SER A 1166 -0.78 -10.60 -19.73
CA SER A 1166 -1.53 -11.85 -19.57
C SER A 1166 -0.66 -13.10 -19.76
N ASP A 1167 0.47 -12.98 -20.45
CA ASP A 1167 1.46 -14.04 -20.67
C ASP A 1167 2.60 -14.05 -19.64
N ALA A 1168 2.56 -13.18 -18.62
CA ALA A 1168 3.60 -13.08 -17.61
C ALA A 1168 3.50 -14.13 -16.48
N GLY A 1169 2.52 -15.04 -16.54
CA GLY A 1169 2.31 -16.05 -15.49
C GLY A 1169 3.57 -16.87 -15.14
N GLY A 1170 3.92 -16.92 -13.85
CA GLY A 1170 5.12 -17.60 -13.35
C GLY A 1170 6.43 -16.90 -13.68
N LYS A 1171 6.39 -15.62 -14.10
CA LYS A 1171 7.55 -14.79 -14.40
C LYS A 1171 7.69 -13.67 -13.37
N GLN A 1172 8.86 -13.06 -13.37
CA GLN A 1172 9.19 -11.92 -12.53
C GLN A 1172 9.41 -10.68 -13.40
N ILE A 1173 8.78 -9.58 -13.01
CA ILE A 1173 8.87 -8.27 -13.65
C ILE A 1173 9.58 -7.30 -12.68
N HIS A 1174 10.49 -6.48 -13.20
CA HIS A 1174 11.22 -5.48 -12.43
C HIS A 1174 10.89 -4.08 -12.94
N ILE A 1175 10.34 -3.24 -12.06
CA ILE A 1175 10.05 -1.84 -12.35
C ILE A 1175 10.96 -0.98 -11.48
N ILE A 1176 11.57 0.04 -12.07
CA ILE A 1176 12.43 1.00 -11.39
C ILE A 1176 11.70 2.34 -11.36
N LEU A 1177 11.51 2.88 -10.16
CA LEU A 1177 11.34 4.30 -9.94
C LEU A 1177 12.73 4.93 -9.89
N GLU A 1178 12.95 5.92 -10.75
CA GLU A 1178 14.11 6.81 -10.75
C GLU A 1178 13.61 8.21 -10.38
N ILE A 1179 14.15 8.75 -9.29
CA ILE A 1179 13.97 10.15 -8.89
C ILE A 1179 15.27 10.88 -9.17
N LYS A 1180 15.18 12.05 -9.77
CA LYS A 1180 16.32 12.91 -10.09
C LYS A 1180 16.00 14.34 -9.66
N ASP A 1181 16.86 14.97 -8.87
CA ASP A 1181 16.67 16.39 -8.53
C ASP A 1181 17.05 17.31 -9.70
N LYS A 1182 16.71 18.60 -9.58
CA LYS A 1182 17.16 19.67 -10.49
C LYS A 1182 18.08 20.66 -9.78
N ASN A 1183 19.19 20.20 -9.25
CA ASN A 1183 20.17 21.08 -8.64
C ASN A 1183 21.19 21.65 -9.65
N PRO A 1184 21.58 22.95 -9.55
CA PRO A 1184 22.57 23.56 -10.43
C PRO A 1184 24.02 23.08 -10.23
N ILE A 1185 24.36 22.45 -9.09
CA ILE A 1185 25.70 21.89 -8.84
C ILE A 1185 25.90 20.62 -9.67
N ALA A 1186 25.03 19.64 -9.45
CA ALA A 1186 24.89 18.41 -10.21
C ALA A 1186 23.61 17.72 -9.77
N ALA A 1187 22.92 17.06 -10.68
CA ALA A 1187 21.70 16.33 -10.34
C ALA A 1187 22.02 15.02 -9.60
N LEU A 1188 21.48 14.84 -8.41
CA LEU A 1188 21.55 13.56 -7.68
C LEU A 1188 20.31 12.73 -7.92
N PHE A 1189 20.45 11.43 -7.66
CA PHE A 1189 19.48 10.41 -8.02
C PHE A 1189 19.16 9.54 -6.81
N ASP A 1190 17.92 9.09 -6.73
CA ASP A 1190 17.53 7.99 -5.85
C ASP A 1190 16.60 7.03 -6.59
N TYR A 1191 16.57 5.77 -6.16
CA TYR A 1191 15.93 4.68 -6.89
C TYR A 1191 15.11 3.78 -5.97
N ARG A 1192 13.93 3.36 -6.45
CA ARG A 1192 13.18 2.26 -5.81
C ARG A 1192 12.84 1.18 -6.84
N ARG A 1193 13.27 -0.04 -6.58
CA ARG A 1193 12.90 -1.21 -7.36
C ARG A 1193 11.65 -1.87 -6.80
N LEU A 1194 10.69 -2.12 -7.68
CA LEU A 1194 9.52 -2.94 -7.45
C LEU A 1194 9.68 -4.26 -8.21
N VAL A 1195 9.78 -5.36 -7.47
CA VAL A 1195 9.86 -6.72 -8.00
C VAL A 1195 8.49 -7.36 -7.89
N ILE A 1196 7.93 -7.72 -9.04
CA ILE A 1196 6.59 -8.26 -9.17
C ILE A 1196 6.69 -9.72 -9.57
N ASP A 1197 6.35 -10.61 -8.64
CA ASP A 1197 6.25 -12.04 -8.89
C ASP A 1197 4.83 -12.35 -9.42
N VAL A 1198 4.74 -12.75 -10.68
CA VAL A 1198 3.46 -12.97 -11.34
C VAL A 1198 2.98 -14.41 -11.12
N THR A 1199 1.79 -14.57 -10.55
CA THR A 1199 1.25 -15.91 -10.24
C THR A 1199 1.11 -16.77 -11.50
N PRO A 1200 1.39 -18.08 -11.45
CA PRO A 1200 1.18 -18.97 -12.59
C PRO A 1200 -0.27 -18.94 -13.07
N VAL A 1201 -0.49 -18.97 -14.39
CA VAL A 1201 -1.83 -19.16 -14.95
C VAL A 1201 -2.23 -20.60 -14.63
N SER A 1202 -3.28 -20.78 -13.82
CA SER A 1202 -3.90 -22.08 -13.61
C SER A 1202 -4.44 -22.59 -14.95
N SER A 1203 -3.85 -23.69 -15.42
CA SER A 1203 -4.18 -24.38 -16.68
C SER A 1203 -5.56 -25.00 -16.70
#